data_AF-A0A2S6V156-F1
#
_entry.id   AF-A0A2S6V156-F1
#
_cell.length_a   1.000
_cell.length_b   1.000
_cell.length_c   1.000
_cell.angle_alpha   90.00
_cell.angle_beta   90.00
_cell.angle_gamma   90.00
#
_symmetry.space_group_name_H-M   'P 1'
#
loop_
_entity.id
_entity.type
_entity.pdbx_description
1 polymer ?
#
loop_
_entity_poly.entity_id
_entity_poly.type
_entity_poly.pdbx_seq_one_letter_code
_entity_poly.pdbx_strand_id
1 'polypeptide(L)'
;MTNNGALTSAQQLSKKLPQTLQRLADLAYNYWWSWTTDRVFLFRNIDPEEWENCGHNPVAILESASYERLTQLAEDPFYLKQLQSLVAEFDQYMAQQDTWVSRVAPQTSAEHPIAYFCAEFGIHESLPIYSGGLGILAGDHLKSASDLGVPMVGIGLLYRQGYFRQRLNRSGWQEDYYVDNPFSKMPLELIRNDQGEPLTIELEIRQRCVKVQIWRTQVGRVSLYLLDTDREDNDPIDRWLTGHLYGGNQDTRIAQEVVLGIGGVRALSALGIVPSVYHLNEGHAAFCTLEVARQEMERTGKSFYDVEASVRDRCVFTTHTPVPAGHDVFSGDLMDSYFAHYWVQMKLSREQFMALGARRLGDPWEPFGMTVLALRMCRAANGVSELHGHVSRKMWTILYPDRSEDKVPIGHITNGVHAPTWTAPLMADLYAKYLGEDWKTRVTSQEMWAKVDDIPDEELWWRHQVLKERLIAHTRFRVRKAREQRGESYEHIQATETLLDPNVLTIGFARRFSPYKRGDLILRDAQRAIKIFGNAERPVQIVFAGKAHPADEEGKRIIQRIMEWCRNNAIQNRVALIEDYDIYTGQKLVQGVDVWLNNPRRPLEASGTSGQKVCFNGGINCSVLDGWWCEGYQTGPDGKGLNGWAIGEDAHTSDQEVQDRIDSQSLYQLLEEEIVPLYYDRDAHGIPRRWIQMMKASIKTNAPLFNTDRMISDYVSQVYVPEIATSVAPILAKVMV
;
A
#
# COMPACT_ATOMS: atom_id res chain seq x y z
N MET A 1 9.65 23.71 -21.27
CA MET A 1 10.91 23.86 -22.03
C MET A 1 12.05 23.61 -21.07
N THR A 2 12.84 22.54 -21.24
CA THR A 2 14.20 22.41 -20.69
C THR A 2 14.87 21.25 -21.43
N ASN A 3 15.95 21.52 -22.18
CA ASN A 3 16.79 20.49 -22.78
C ASN A 3 18.24 20.75 -22.37
N ASN A 4 18.71 19.89 -21.46
CA ASN A 4 20.04 19.28 -21.35
C ASN A 4 21.31 20.14 -21.38
N GLY A 5 21.84 20.42 -20.19
CA GLY A 5 23.29 20.45 -19.93
C GLY A 5 23.77 19.22 -19.15
N ALA A 6 22.97 18.73 -18.19
CA ALA A 6 23.30 17.57 -17.37
C ALA A 6 22.58 16.31 -17.87
N LEU A 7 23.31 15.20 -17.97
CA LEU A 7 22.72 13.88 -18.28
C LEU A 7 21.84 13.43 -17.11
N THR A 8 20.63 12.96 -17.41
CA THR A 8 19.74 12.28 -16.45
C THR A 8 20.41 11.03 -15.87
N SER A 9 19.95 10.56 -14.70
CA SER A 9 20.49 9.33 -14.09
C SER A 9 20.41 8.12 -15.03
N ALA A 10 19.30 7.98 -15.76
CA ALA A 10 19.13 6.93 -16.77
C ALA A 10 20.15 7.06 -17.90
N GLN A 11 20.38 8.27 -18.44
CA GLN A 11 21.40 8.49 -19.48
C GLN A 11 22.83 8.22 -18.98
N GLN A 12 23.12 8.53 -17.71
CA GLN A 12 24.43 8.23 -17.11
C GLN A 12 24.65 6.71 -17.01
N LEU A 13 23.65 5.96 -16.53
CA LEU A 13 23.71 4.50 -16.49
C LEU A 13 23.80 3.91 -17.90
N SER A 14 23.00 4.41 -18.84
CA SER A 14 22.97 3.96 -20.24
C SER A 14 24.36 4.02 -20.90
N LYS A 15 25.14 5.08 -20.64
CA LYS A 15 26.52 5.22 -21.17
C LYS A 15 27.50 4.18 -20.65
N LYS A 16 27.22 3.53 -19.52
CA LYS A 16 28.05 2.44 -18.96
C LYS A 16 27.70 1.08 -19.58
N LEU A 17 26.57 0.96 -20.28
CA LEU A 17 26.08 -0.29 -20.85
C LEU A 17 26.52 -0.48 -22.31
N PRO A 18 26.70 -1.73 -22.77
CA PRO A 18 26.84 -2.03 -24.19
C PRO A 18 25.69 -1.45 -25.02
N GLN A 19 25.95 -1.06 -26.27
CA GLN A 19 24.99 -0.35 -27.12
C GLN A 19 23.64 -1.08 -27.23
N THR A 20 23.64 -2.42 -27.37
CA THR A 20 22.43 -3.23 -27.48
C THR A 20 21.62 -3.33 -26.18
N LEU A 21 22.22 -2.98 -25.04
CA LEU A 21 21.62 -3.05 -23.71
C LEU A 21 21.25 -1.67 -23.14
N GLN A 22 21.53 -0.58 -23.85
CA GLN A 22 21.34 0.79 -23.36
C GLN A 22 19.92 1.09 -22.85
N ARG A 23 18.89 0.48 -23.47
CA ARG A 23 17.48 0.63 -23.08
C ARG A 23 17.14 -0.01 -21.73
N LEU A 24 18.00 -0.87 -21.17
CA LEU A 24 17.83 -1.37 -19.80
C LEU A 24 17.85 -0.23 -18.78
N ALA A 25 18.61 0.85 -19.05
CA ALA A 25 18.65 2.00 -18.16
C ALA A 25 17.30 2.72 -18.09
N ASP A 26 16.60 2.87 -19.21
CA ASP A 26 15.28 3.51 -19.23
C ASP A 26 14.25 2.69 -18.44
N LEU A 27 14.28 1.36 -18.64
CA LEU A 27 13.44 0.44 -17.88
C LEU A 27 13.79 0.47 -16.40
N ALA A 28 15.07 0.44 -16.02
CA ALA A 28 15.51 0.42 -14.63
C ALA A 28 15.03 1.63 -13.81
N TYR A 29 14.91 2.80 -14.45
CA TYR A 29 14.46 4.04 -13.81
C TYR A 29 12.94 4.28 -13.88
N ASN A 30 12.16 3.34 -14.42
CA ASN A 30 10.70 3.42 -14.45
C ASN A 30 10.05 2.16 -13.89
N TYR A 31 9.41 2.25 -12.72
CA TYR A 31 8.79 1.13 -12.01
C TYR A 31 7.69 0.39 -12.76
N TRP A 32 7.31 0.77 -13.98
CA TRP A 32 6.46 -0.02 -14.88
C TRP A 32 6.94 -1.48 -15.02
N TRP A 33 8.25 -1.73 -14.95
CA TRP A 33 8.79 -3.09 -14.99
C TRP A 33 8.33 -3.96 -13.81
N SER A 34 7.98 -3.38 -12.65
CA SER A 34 7.74 -4.16 -11.43
C SER A 34 6.35 -4.80 -11.37
N TRP A 35 5.44 -4.46 -12.28
CA TRP A 35 4.04 -4.89 -12.19
C TRP A 35 3.78 -6.28 -12.78
N THR A 36 4.70 -6.81 -13.59
CA THR A 36 4.55 -8.14 -14.21
C THR A 36 5.87 -8.89 -14.21
N THR A 37 5.86 -10.18 -13.92
CA THR A 37 7.08 -10.93 -13.65
C THR A 37 7.97 -11.14 -14.89
N ASP A 38 7.44 -11.16 -16.11
CA ASP A 38 8.27 -11.24 -17.33
C ASP A 38 9.26 -10.08 -17.42
N ARG A 39 8.84 -8.90 -16.95
CA ARG A 39 9.68 -7.71 -16.87
C ARG A 39 10.72 -7.81 -15.74
N VAL A 40 10.37 -8.44 -14.62
CA VAL A 40 11.30 -8.73 -13.50
C VAL A 40 12.39 -9.72 -13.91
N PHE A 41 12.05 -10.74 -14.71
CA PHE A 41 13.01 -11.74 -15.20
C PHE A 41 14.12 -11.14 -16.04
N LEU A 42 13.86 -10.03 -16.74
CA LEU A 42 14.87 -9.31 -17.52
C LEU A 42 16.06 -8.89 -16.65
N PHE A 43 15.80 -8.40 -15.44
CA PHE A 43 16.85 -7.98 -14.49
C PHE A 43 17.39 -9.15 -13.68
N ARG A 44 16.51 -10.05 -13.21
CA ARG A 44 16.94 -11.23 -12.44
C ARG A 44 17.88 -12.15 -13.23
N ASN A 45 17.71 -12.28 -14.54
CA ASN A 45 18.55 -13.14 -15.38
C ASN A 45 19.98 -12.60 -15.58
N ILE A 46 20.25 -11.35 -15.19
CA ILE A 46 21.61 -10.79 -15.21
C ILE A 46 22.47 -11.57 -14.22
N ASP A 47 22.03 -11.61 -12.96
CA ASP A 47 22.59 -12.45 -11.89
C ASP A 47 21.50 -12.71 -10.84
N PRO A 48 20.96 -13.95 -10.75
CA PRO A 48 19.88 -14.27 -9.84
C PRO A 48 20.23 -14.20 -8.35
N GLU A 49 21.51 -14.39 -7.98
CA GLU A 49 21.94 -14.32 -6.59
C GLU A 49 22.10 -12.86 -6.16
N GLU A 50 22.77 -12.07 -7.00
CA GLU A 50 22.94 -10.64 -6.73
C GLU A 50 21.61 -9.89 -6.77
N TRP A 51 20.64 -10.31 -7.59
CA TRP A 51 19.28 -9.77 -7.59
C TRP A 51 18.60 -9.85 -6.22
N GLU A 52 18.79 -10.95 -5.49
CA GLU A 52 18.29 -11.10 -4.12
C GLU A 52 19.10 -10.25 -3.12
N ASN A 53 20.43 -10.18 -3.28
CA ASN A 53 21.31 -9.42 -2.39
C ASN A 53 21.11 -7.91 -2.49
N CYS A 54 20.87 -7.39 -3.69
CA CYS A 54 20.66 -5.97 -3.94
C CYS A 54 19.22 -5.51 -3.66
N GLY A 55 18.37 -6.38 -3.10
CA GLY A 55 16.97 -6.07 -2.77
C GLY A 55 16.11 -5.80 -3.99
N HIS A 56 16.30 -6.60 -5.05
CA HIS A 56 15.50 -6.52 -6.28
C HIS A 56 15.56 -5.14 -6.96
N ASN A 57 16.72 -4.49 -6.92
CA ASN A 57 16.93 -3.16 -7.46
C ASN A 57 17.59 -3.23 -8.87
N PRO A 58 16.88 -2.79 -9.93
CA PRO A 58 17.36 -2.88 -11.32
C PRO A 58 18.55 -1.95 -11.60
N VAL A 59 18.71 -0.85 -10.87
CA VAL A 59 19.89 0.03 -11.00
C VAL A 59 21.10 -0.64 -10.35
N ALA A 60 20.93 -1.16 -9.13
CA ALA A 60 22.01 -1.80 -8.40
C ALA A 60 22.58 -3.02 -9.14
N ILE A 61 21.72 -3.89 -9.70
CA ILE A 61 22.15 -5.07 -10.47
C ILE A 61 22.91 -4.69 -11.76
N LEU A 62 22.51 -3.62 -12.44
CA LEU A 62 23.20 -3.13 -13.64
C LEU A 62 24.56 -2.50 -13.31
N GLU A 63 24.69 -1.88 -12.12
CA GLU A 63 25.96 -1.33 -11.66
C GLU A 63 26.91 -2.38 -11.08
N SER A 64 26.40 -3.49 -10.53
CA SER A 64 27.23 -4.58 -9.98
C SER A 64 27.60 -5.64 -11.02
N ALA A 65 26.84 -5.76 -12.11
CA ALA A 65 27.15 -6.71 -13.19
C ALA A 65 28.54 -6.48 -13.80
N SER A 66 29.29 -7.56 -14.00
CA SER A 66 30.61 -7.48 -14.62
C SER A 66 30.52 -7.11 -16.11
N TYR A 67 31.58 -6.50 -16.63
CA TYR A 67 31.69 -6.16 -18.05
C TYR A 67 31.54 -7.40 -18.95
N GLU A 68 32.12 -8.54 -18.53
CA GLU A 68 32.02 -9.80 -19.25
C GLU A 68 30.57 -10.29 -19.30
N ARG A 69 29.83 -10.21 -18.19
CA ARG A 69 28.43 -10.63 -18.13
C ARG A 69 27.54 -9.76 -19.02
N LEU A 70 27.72 -8.44 -18.97
CA LEU A 70 26.99 -7.51 -19.84
C LEU A 70 27.33 -7.75 -21.31
N THR A 71 28.58 -8.06 -21.64
CA THR A 71 28.99 -8.39 -23.02
C THR A 71 28.35 -9.69 -23.50
N GLN A 72 28.29 -10.73 -22.66
CA GLN A 72 27.58 -11.97 -22.99
C GLN A 72 26.10 -11.73 -23.28
N LEU A 73 25.41 -10.96 -22.43
CA LEU A 73 24.00 -10.61 -22.64
C LEU A 73 23.79 -9.75 -23.89
N ALA A 74 24.75 -8.90 -24.22
CA ALA A 74 24.74 -8.06 -25.41
C ALA A 74 24.86 -8.85 -26.73
N GLU A 75 25.31 -10.11 -26.67
CA GLU A 75 25.46 -11.03 -27.81
C GLU A 75 24.46 -12.20 -27.78
N ASP A 76 23.70 -12.40 -26.68
CA ASP A 76 22.69 -13.46 -26.55
C ASP A 76 21.40 -13.13 -27.32
N PRO A 77 21.06 -13.86 -28.41
CA PRO A 77 19.87 -13.59 -29.20
C PRO A 77 18.56 -13.74 -28.42
N PHE A 78 18.51 -14.63 -27.43
CA PHE A 78 17.29 -14.85 -26.64
C PHE A 78 17.04 -13.68 -25.70
N TYR A 79 18.08 -13.23 -25.00
CA TYR A 79 17.99 -12.07 -24.10
C TYR A 79 17.65 -10.79 -24.86
N LEU A 80 18.32 -10.54 -25.99
CA LEU A 80 18.05 -9.37 -26.82
C LEU A 80 16.63 -9.35 -27.37
N LYS A 81 16.10 -10.50 -27.80
CA LYS A 81 14.71 -10.59 -28.28
C LYS A 81 13.71 -10.25 -27.16
N GLN A 82 13.95 -10.74 -25.94
CA GLN A 82 13.12 -10.40 -24.78
C GLN A 82 13.19 -8.91 -24.46
N LEU A 83 14.40 -8.34 -24.41
CA LEU A 83 14.61 -6.92 -24.19
C LEU A 83 13.88 -6.06 -25.24
N GLN A 84 14.05 -6.37 -26.52
CA GLN A 84 13.40 -5.63 -27.61
C GLN A 84 11.87 -5.69 -27.54
N SER A 85 11.30 -6.86 -27.21
CA SER A 85 9.86 -7.02 -27.03
C SER A 85 9.34 -6.16 -25.88
N LEU A 86 10.02 -6.17 -24.73
CA LEU A 86 9.65 -5.38 -23.56
C LEU A 86 9.81 -3.89 -23.79
N VAL A 87 10.85 -3.47 -24.51
CA VAL A 87 11.06 -2.09 -24.91
C VAL A 87 9.94 -1.61 -25.83
N ALA A 88 9.52 -2.42 -26.82
CA ALA A 88 8.42 -2.09 -27.70
C ALA A 88 7.10 -1.93 -26.92
N GLU A 89 6.81 -2.83 -25.97
CA GLU A 89 5.64 -2.74 -25.09
C GLU A 89 5.70 -1.48 -24.21
N PHE A 90 6.87 -1.17 -23.64
CA PHE A 90 7.08 0.02 -22.83
C PHE A 90 6.88 1.30 -23.65
N ASP A 91 7.46 1.38 -24.84
CA ASP A 91 7.34 2.54 -25.72
C ASP A 91 5.88 2.74 -26.18
N GLN A 92 5.18 1.65 -26.51
CA GLN A 92 3.75 1.69 -26.83
C GLN A 92 2.91 2.17 -25.64
N TYR A 93 3.19 1.65 -24.44
CA TYR A 93 2.53 2.09 -23.22
C TYR A 93 2.76 3.59 -23.00
N MET A 94 4.01 4.04 -22.96
CA MET A 94 4.32 5.44 -22.68
C MET A 94 3.77 6.41 -23.73
N ALA A 95 3.68 6.01 -25.00
CA ALA A 95 3.19 6.85 -26.09
C ALA A 95 1.67 6.88 -26.25
N GLN A 96 0.93 5.92 -25.68
CA GLN A 96 -0.52 5.79 -25.86
C GLN A 96 -1.29 7.04 -25.40
N GLN A 97 -2.07 7.62 -26.32
CA GLN A 97 -2.92 8.79 -26.05
C GLN A 97 -4.41 8.42 -25.84
N ASP A 98 -4.90 7.36 -26.49
CA ASP A 98 -6.25 6.81 -26.27
C ASP A 98 -6.27 5.95 -25.01
N THR A 99 -6.29 6.61 -23.86
CA THR A 99 -6.37 6.02 -22.53
C THR A 99 -7.80 6.07 -22.01
N TRP A 100 -8.10 5.33 -20.94
CA TRP A 100 -9.44 5.35 -20.33
C TRP A 100 -9.87 6.78 -19.97
N VAL A 101 -9.01 7.54 -19.30
CA VAL A 101 -9.36 8.91 -18.87
C VAL A 101 -9.56 9.86 -20.05
N SER A 102 -8.82 9.68 -21.15
CA SER A 102 -8.96 10.52 -22.34
C SER A 102 -10.34 10.39 -22.98
N ARG A 103 -11.00 9.23 -22.79
CA ARG A 103 -12.35 8.96 -23.29
C ARG A 103 -13.45 9.44 -22.36
N VAL A 104 -13.24 9.35 -21.04
CA VAL A 104 -14.30 9.64 -20.06
C VAL A 104 -14.21 11.03 -19.43
N ALA A 105 -13.01 11.58 -19.31
CA ALA A 105 -12.72 12.87 -18.68
C ALA A 105 -11.67 13.66 -19.50
N PRO A 106 -11.95 13.99 -20.78
CA PRO A 106 -11.01 14.70 -21.65
C PRO A 106 -10.61 16.10 -21.17
N GLN A 107 -11.34 16.68 -20.21
CA GLN A 107 -10.99 17.92 -19.52
C GLN A 107 -9.80 17.78 -18.56
N THR A 108 -9.42 16.55 -18.18
CA THR A 108 -8.19 16.31 -17.41
C THR A 108 -6.99 16.45 -18.35
N SER A 109 -5.94 17.13 -17.89
CA SER A 109 -4.77 17.42 -18.72
C SER A 109 -3.48 17.27 -17.93
N ALA A 110 -2.41 16.86 -18.62
CA ALA A 110 -1.05 16.84 -18.08
C ALA A 110 -0.49 18.25 -17.78
N GLU A 111 -1.06 19.30 -18.38
CA GLU A 111 -0.73 20.69 -18.05
C GLU A 111 -1.23 21.07 -16.65
N HIS A 112 -2.36 20.49 -16.23
CA HIS A 112 -3.00 20.71 -14.94
C HIS A 112 -3.33 19.40 -14.23
N PRO A 113 -2.30 18.63 -13.81
CA PRO A 113 -2.50 17.29 -13.29
C PRO A 113 -3.18 17.30 -11.90
N ILE A 114 -3.59 16.14 -11.44
CA ILE A 114 -3.94 15.90 -10.04
C ILE A 114 -2.65 15.73 -9.24
N ALA A 115 -2.47 16.47 -8.15
CA ALA A 115 -1.36 16.29 -7.23
C ALA A 115 -1.80 15.45 -6.03
N TYR A 116 -1.27 14.24 -5.92
CA TYR A 116 -1.59 13.27 -4.88
C TYR A 116 -0.52 13.27 -3.77
N PHE A 117 -0.88 13.79 -2.60
CA PHE A 117 0.02 13.95 -1.46
C PHE A 117 -0.13 12.77 -0.50
N CYS A 118 0.97 12.10 -0.19
CA CYS A 118 1.00 11.05 0.82
C CYS A 118 2.35 11.02 1.54
N ALA A 119 2.33 10.66 2.83
CA ALA A 119 3.56 10.47 3.59
C ALA A 119 4.33 9.21 3.17
N GLU A 120 3.65 8.19 2.61
CA GLU A 120 4.28 6.92 2.24
C GLU A 120 3.82 6.40 0.87
N PHE A 121 4.72 5.70 0.16
CA PHE A 121 4.45 5.08 -1.14
C PHE A 121 5.08 3.69 -1.24
N GLY A 122 4.22 2.66 -1.32
CA GLY A 122 4.59 1.26 -1.48
C GLY A 122 4.65 0.87 -2.95
N ILE A 123 5.66 1.34 -3.69
CA ILE A 123 5.82 1.04 -5.12
C ILE A 123 6.42 -0.35 -5.32
N HIS A 124 7.56 -0.59 -4.67
CA HIS A 124 8.39 -1.80 -4.77
C HIS A 124 9.35 -1.85 -3.57
N GLU A 125 9.81 -3.04 -3.17
CA GLU A 125 10.74 -3.24 -2.04
C GLU A 125 12.08 -2.51 -2.21
N SER A 126 12.51 -2.23 -3.45
CA SER A 126 13.69 -1.42 -3.76
C SER A 126 13.53 0.08 -3.45
N LEU A 127 12.33 0.54 -3.08
CA LEU A 127 12.04 1.90 -2.64
C LEU A 127 11.27 1.84 -1.30
N PRO A 128 11.96 1.63 -0.17
CA PRO A 128 11.35 1.33 1.13
C PRO A 128 10.82 2.58 1.86
N ILE A 129 9.99 3.38 1.19
CA ILE A 129 9.35 4.60 1.73
C ILE A 129 7.90 4.35 2.17
N TYR A 130 7.64 3.15 2.71
CA TYR A 130 6.33 2.75 3.21
C TYR A 130 6.44 1.88 4.45
N SER A 131 5.36 1.83 5.23
CA SER A 131 5.26 1.05 6.46
C SER A 131 4.07 0.07 6.44
N GLY A 132 2.99 0.38 5.72
CA GLY A 132 1.77 -0.39 5.81
C GLY A 132 0.76 -0.17 4.68
N GLY A 133 -0.51 -0.39 5.00
CA GLY A 133 -1.60 -0.44 4.02
C GLY A 133 -1.87 0.89 3.30
N LEU A 134 -1.64 2.04 3.96
CA LEU A 134 -1.78 3.37 3.37
C LEU A 134 -0.77 3.57 2.24
N GLY A 135 0.50 3.23 2.47
CA GLY A 135 1.56 3.31 1.47
C GLY A 135 1.35 2.34 0.32
N ILE A 136 0.95 1.09 0.61
CA ILE A 136 0.60 0.12 -0.45
C ILE A 136 -0.53 0.67 -1.33
N LEU A 137 -1.58 1.22 -0.72
CA LEU A 137 -2.67 1.82 -1.46
C LEU A 137 -2.18 3.00 -2.31
N ALA A 138 -1.38 3.90 -1.75
CA ALA A 138 -0.80 5.03 -2.48
C ALA A 138 0.02 4.55 -3.68
N GLY A 139 0.80 3.48 -3.54
CA GLY A 139 1.55 2.91 -4.64
C GLY A 139 0.66 2.32 -5.72
N ASP A 140 -0.34 1.53 -5.36
CA ASP A 140 -1.31 0.96 -6.29
C ASP A 140 -2.19 2.04 -6.95
N HIS A 141 -2.46 3.14 -6.25
CA HIS A 141 -3.15 4.33 -6.78
C HIS A 141 -2.34 4.94 -7.93
N LEU A 142 -1.03 5.14 -7.77
CA LEU A 142 -0.18 5.68 -8.85
C LEU A 142 -0.07 4.72 -10.04
N LYS A 143 0.00 3.40 -9.79
CA LYS A 143 0.04 2.38 -10.86
C LYS A 143 -1.25 2.38 -11.68
N SER A 144 -2.42 2.34 -11.04
CA SER A 144 -3.70 2.42 -11.75
C SER A 144 -3.94 3.78 -12.42
N ALA A 145 -3.52 4.88 -11.78
CA ALA A 145 -3.57 6.20 -12.43
C ALA A 145 -2.72 6.21 -13.71
N SER A 146 -1.53 5.59 -13.66
CA SER A 146 -0.69 5.40 -14.83
C SER A 146 -1.39 4.56 -15.90
N ASP A 147 -1.95 3.39 -15.56
CA ASP A 147 -2.61 2.47 -16.50
C ASP A 147 -3.82 3.09 -17.19
N LEU A 148 -4.67 3.78 -16.42
CA LEU A 148 -5.85 4.49 -16.92
C LEU A 148 -5.51 5.81 -17.64
N GLY A 149 -4.25 6.24 -17.57
CA GLY A 149 -3.74 7.47 -18.19
C GLY A 149 -4.13 8.76 -17.47
N VAL A 150 -4.59 8.68 -16.22
CA VAL A 150 -4.99 9.83 -15.40
C VAL A 150 -3.80 10.76 -15.21
N PRO A 151 -3.87 12.03 -15.64
CA PRO A 151 -2.79 12.99 -15.43
C PRO A 151 -2.60 13.25 -13.94
N MET A 152 -1.56 12.64 -13.37
CA MET A 152 -1.30 12.66 -11.93
C MET A 152 0.19 12.81 -11.65
N VAL A 153 0.50 13.51 -10.56
CA VAL A 153 1.83 13.52 -9.93
C VAL A 153 1.69 13.14 -8.47
N GLY A 154 2.60 12.31 -7.97
CA GLY A 154 2.69 11.97 -6.55
C GLY A 154 3.65 12.92 -5.84
N ILE A 155 3.34 13.29 -4.59
CA ILE A 155 4.19 14.11 -3.72
C ILE A 155 4.36 13.41 -2.38
N GLY A 156 5.60 13.17 -1.98
CA GLY A 156 5.94 12.50 -0.72
C GLY A 156 7.30 12.91 -0.15
N LEU A 157 7.76 12.18 0.87
CA LEU A 157 9.07 12.38 1.49
C LEU A 157 10.02 11.24 1.11
N LEU A 158 11.29 11.56 0.90
CA LEU A 158 12.34 10.57 0.65
C LEU A 158 13.05 10.23 1.97
N TYR A 159 12.66 9.12 2.59
CA TYR A 159 13.23 8.74 3.88
C TYR A 159 14.61 8.06 3.74
N ARG A 160 15.64 8.64 4.36
CA ARG A 160 17.02 8.13 4.37
C ARG A 160 17.09 6.67 4.78
N GLN A 161 16.37 6.29 5.82
CA GLN A 161 16.36 4.94 6.37
C GLN A 161 15.03 4.19 6.13
N GLY A 162 14.09 4.80 5.40
CA GLY A 162 12.78 4.21 5.18
C GLY A 162 11.99 4.01 6.47
N TYR A 163 11.26 2.89 6.54
CA TYR A 163 10.84 2.31 7.82
C TYR A 163 11.93 1.39 8.37
N PHE A 164 11.75 0.83 9.56
CA PHE A 164 12.76 -0.06 10.14
C PHE A 164 12.77 -1.47 9.49
N ARG A 165 13.93 -2.11 9.54
CA ARG A 165 14.14 -3.54 9.29
C ARG A 165 13.90 -4.33 10.56
N GLN A 166 13.06 -5.36 10.45
CA GLN A 166 12.69 -6.21 11.58
C GLN A 166 13.69 -7.35 11.75
N ARG A 167 14.07 -7.64 13.00
CA ARG A 167 14.72 -8.90 13.35
C ARG A 167 14.23 -9.35 14.72
N LEU A 168 14.08 -10.64 14.91
CA LEU A 168 13.71 -11.19 16.21
C LEU A 168 14.95 -11.73 16.91
N ASN A 169 15.08 -11.46 18.19
CA ASN A 169 16.16 -12.02 19.00
C ASN A 169 15.80 -13.42 19.53
N ARG A 170 16.67 -14.01 20.37
CA ARG A 170 16.50 -15.37 20.88
C ARG A 170 15.24 -15.56 21.73
N SER A 171 14.70 -14.52 22.37
CA SER A 171 13.44 -14.62 23.12
C SER A 171 12.20 -14.48 22.23
N GLY A 172 12.37 -14.23 20.92
CA GLY A 172 11.27 -13.92 20.01
C GLY A 172 10.82 -12.46 20.05
N TRP A 173 11.56 -11.60 20.77
CA TRP A 173 11.27 -10.17 20.82
C TRP A 173 11.74 -9.46 19.57
N GLN A 174 10.93 -8.51 19.07
CA GLN A 174 11.26 -7.69 17.91
C GLN A 174 12.26 -6.59 18.26
N GLU A 175 13.34 -6.55 17.49
CA GLU A 175 14.32 -5.48 17.44
C GLU A 175 14.21 -4.72 16.11
N ASP A 176 14.37 -3.40 16.19
CA ASP A 176 14.19 -2.47 15.09
C ASP A 176 15.56 -1.98 14.63
N TYR A 177 15.94 -2.28 13.39
CA TYR A 177 17.23 -1.89 12.81
C TYR A 177 17.03 -0.90 11.67
N TYR A 178 17.87 0.12 11.60
CA TYR A 178 17.79 1.15 10.58
C TYR A 178 18.99 1.09 9.65
N VAL A 179 18.74 1.16 8.35
CA VAL A 179 19.76 1.04 7.31
C VAL A 179 19.59 2.18 6.33
N ASP A 180 20.68 2.89 6.10
CA ASP A 180 20.74 3.97 5.12
C ASP A 180 20.54 3.44 3.69
N ASN A 181 19.58 4.04 2.97
CA ASN A 181 19.34 3.73 1.58
C ASN A 181 20.36 4.43 0.67
N PRO A 182 21.05 3.72 -0.23
CA PRO A 182 22.01 4.34 -1.15
C PRO A 182 21.26 5.01 -2.32
N PHE A 183 20.73 6.23 -2.12
CA PHE A 183 19.90 6.93 -3.13
C PHE A 183 20.55 7.01 -4.52
N SER A 184 21.87 7.13 -4.60
CA SER A 184 22.63 7.14 -5.86
C SER A 184 22.53 5.84 -6.68
N LYS A 185 22.21 4.72 -6.02
CA LYS A 185 22.04 3.39 -6.63
C LYS A 185 20.58 2.98 -6.75
N MET A 186 19.65 3.86 -6.42
CA MET A 186 18.21 3.58 -6.51
C MET A 186 17.65 4.12 -7.83
N PRO A 187 16.48 3.63 -8.27
CA PRO A 187 15.69 4.22 -9.36
C PRO A 187 15.12 5.62 -9.03
N LEU A 188 16.03 6.55 -8.73
CA LEU A 188 15.80 7.92 -8.30
C LEU A 188 16.66 8.89 -9.10
N GLU A 189 16.07 10.04 -9.43
CA GLU A 189 16.75 11.12 -10.12
C GLU A 189 16.67 12.40 -9.30
N LEU A 190 17.83 12.96 -8.96
CA LEU A 190 17.89 14.28 -8.34
C LEU A 190 17.56 15.34 -9.39
N ILE A 191 16.49 16.10 -9.18
CA ILE A 191 16.10 17.18 -10.07
C ILE A 191 17.10 18.33 -9.94
N ARG A 192 17.50 18.88 -11.09
CA ARG A 192 18.50 19.95 -11.19
C ARG A 192 17.93 21.14 -11.95
N ASN A 193 18.42 22.34 -11.62
CA ASN A 193 18.14 23.57 -12.36
C ASN A 193 18.96 23.62 -13.67
N ASP A 194 18.77 24.69 -14.45
CA ASP A 194 19.47 24.91 -15.73
C ASP A 194 21.00 25.01 -15.57
N GLN A 195 21.49 25.33 -14.37
CA GLN A 195 22.92 25.40 -14.03
C GLN A 195 23.49 24.02 -13.62
N GLY A 196 22.67 22.97 -13.56
CA GLY A 196 23.07 21.63 -13.13
C GLY A 196 23.16 21.45 -11.62
N GLU A 197 22.76 22.44 -10.82
CA GLU A 197 22.70 22.36 -9.37
C GLU A 197 21.38 21.70 -8.92
N PRO A 198 21.35 21.00 -7.78
CA PRO A 198 20.09 20.45 -7.25
C PRO A 198 19.02 21.53 -7.12
N LEU A 199 17.82 21.25 -7.65
CA LEU A 199 16.67 22.14 -7.46
C LEU A 199 16.22 22.04 -6.01
N THR A 200 16.21 23.19 -5.32
CA THR A 200 15.85 23.29 -3.92
C THR A 200 14.72 24.28 -3.68
N ILE A 201 13.94 24.01 -2.64
CA ILE A 201 13.00 24.97 -2.05
C ILE A 201 13.44 25.29 -0.62
N GLU A 202 12.98 26.42 -0.09
CA GLU A 202 13.25 26.84 1.29
C GLU A 202 11.97 26.79 2.12
N LEU A 203 12.10 26.32 3.36
CA LEU A 203 11.04 26.24 4.36
C LEU A 203 11.52 26.85 5.67
N GLU A 204 10.63 27.56 6.36
CA GLU A 204 10.88 28.00 7.72
C GLU A 204 10.39 26.93 8.70
N ILE A 205 11.31 26.34 9.46
CA ILE A 205 11.02 25.32 10.47
C ILE A 205 11.58 25.82 11.81
N ARG A 206 10.68 26.23 12.71
CA ARG A 206 11.06 26.88 14.00
C ARG A 206 12.08 28.00 13.81
N GLN A 207 11.79 28.92 12.88
CA GLN A 207 12.65 30.06 12.53
C GLN A 207 14.00 29.71 11.87
N ARG A 208 14.28 28.42 11.62
CA ARG A 208 15.42 27.98 10.81
C ARG A 208 15.01 27.88 9.36
N CYS A 209 15.87 28.33 8.46
CA CYS A 209 15.68 28.11 7.02
C CYS A 209 16.21 26.71 6.67
N VAL A 210 15.31 25.82 6.30
CA VAL A 210 15.61 24.45 5.88
C VAL A 210 15.47 24.36 4.37
N LYS A 211 16.55 23.98 3.70
CA LYS A 211 16.57 23.72 2.26
C LYS A 211 16.14 22.28 1.98
N VAL A 212 15.25 22.11 1.03
CA VAL A 212 14.73 20.78 0.66
C VAL A 212 15.04 20.55 -0.81
N GLN A 213 15.74 19.45 -1.11
CA GLN A 213 16.00 19.03 -2.49
C GLN A 213 14.91 18.09 -2.99
N ILE A 214 14.72 18.08 -4.31
CA ILE A 214 13.63 17.34 -4.96
C ILE A 214 14.19 16.17 -5.76
N TRP A 215 13.76 14.97 -5.42
CA TRP A 215 14.01 13.76 -6.19
C TRP A 215 12.78 13.36 -6.99
N ARG A 216 12.96 12.67 -8.11
CA ARG A 216 11.91 12.09 -8.94
C ARG A 216 12.13 10.60 -9.10
N THR A 217 11.05 9.84 -9.02
CA THR A 217 10.95 8.47 -9.52
C THR A 217 9.77 8.35 -10.47
N GLN A 218 9.86 7.44 -11.43
CA GLN A 218 8.84 7.27 -12.46
C GLN A 218 8.04 5.98 -12.19
N VAL A 219 6.71 6.09 -12.14
CA VAL A 219 5.76 4.99 -11.95
C VAL A 219 4.87 4.91 -13.18
N GLY A 220 5.37 4.24 -14.22
CA GLY A 220 4.78 4.28 -15.56
C GLY A 220 4.74 5.72 -16.10
N ARG A 221 3.55 6.24 -16.35
CA ARG A 221 3.28 7.61 -16.82
C ARG A 221 3.28 8.64 -15.68
N VAL A 222 3.17 8.21 -14.43
CA VAL A 222 3.07 9.09 -13.26
C VAL A 222 4.45 9.41 -12.69
N SER A 223 4.73 10.71 -12.53
CA SER A 223 5.93 11.19 -11.82
C SER A 223 5.64 11.25 -10.32
N LEU A 224 6.49 10.63 -9.50
CA LEU A 224 6.46 10.76 -8.04
C LEU A 224 7.66 11.60 -7.60
N TYR A 225 7.38 12.76 -7.02
CA TYR A 225 8.39 13.66 -6.45
C TYR A 225 8.52 13.43 -4.94
N LEU A 226 9.76 13.29 -4.50
CA LEU A 226 10.11 12.97 -3.11
C LEU A 226 11.03 14.05 -2.56
N LEU A 227 10.63 14.61 -1.42
CA LEU A 227 11.31 15.72 -0.77
C LEU A 227 12.34 15.20 0.23
N ASP A 228 13.53 15.80 0.22
CA ASP A 228 14.67 15.36 1.02
C ASP A 228 15.36 16.55 1.69
N THR A 229 15.51 16.49 3.02
CA THR A 229 16.20 17.51 3.82
C THR A 229 17.65 17.13 4.12
N ASP A 230 18.11 15.93 3.75
CA ASP A 230 19.47 15.45 4.02
C ASP A 230 20.49 16.15 3.09
N ARG A 231 20.88 17.35 3.51
CA ARG A 231 21.84 18.21 2.81
C ARG A 231 22.90 18.73 3.76
N GLU A 232 24.13 18.83 3.29
CA GLU A 232 25.26 19.31 4.08
C GLU A 232 25.13 20.80 4.46
N ASP A 233 24.36 21.58 3.70
CA ASP A 233 24.11 23.00 3.98
C ASP A 233 22.87 23.26 4.86
N ASN A 234 22.25 22.21 5.40
CA ASN A 234 21.25 22.30 6.48
C ASN A 234 21.89 22.01 7.84
N ASP A 235 21.27 22.50 8.91
CA ASP A 235 21.65 22.13 10.27
C ASP A 235 21.52 20.60 10.46
N PRO A 236 22.43 19.95 11.21
CA PRO A 236 22.43 18.49 11.37
C PRO A 236 21.11 17.90 11.86
N ILE A 237 20.35 18.64 12.67
CA ILE A 237 19.04 18.19 13.16
C ILE A 237 17.97 18.19 12.05
N ASP A 238 18.02 19.16 11.13
CA ASP A 238 17.03 19.33 10.08
C ASP A 238 17.24 18.31 8.94
N ARG A 239 18.47 17.82 8.78
CA ARG A 239 18.79 16.68 7.89
C ARG A 239 18.02 15.41 8.26
N TRP A 240 17.69 15.24 9.54
CA TRP A 240 16.96 14.06 10.04
C TRP A 240 15.43 14.17 9.92
N LEU A 241 14.89 15.30 9.44
CA LEU A 241 13.46 15.43 9.18
C LEU A 241 12.97 14.41 8.15
N THR A 242 13.78 14.12 7.13
CA THR A 242 13.55 13.01 6.19
C THR A 242 14.37 11.77 6.54
N GLY A 243 14.68 11.57 7.82
CA GLY A 243 15.43 10.40 8.29
C GLY A 243 14.62 9.10 8.29
N HIS A 244 13.49 9.11 9.00
CA HIS A 244 12.66 7.94 9.27
C HIS A 244 11.19 8.18 8.93
N LEU A 245 10.55 7.17 8.35
CA LEU A 245 9.09 7.13 8.23
C LEU A 245 8.47 6.82 9.60
N TYR A 246 7.55 7.69 10.05
CA TYR A 246 6.87 7.59 11.36
C TYR A 246 7.83 7.46 12.56
N GLY A 247 9.04 8.02 12.45
CA GLY A 247 9.98 8.14 13.55
C GLY A 247 9.86 9.45 14.31
N GLY A 248 10.68 9.60 15.36
CA GLY A 248 10.77 10.83 16.14
C GLY A 248 9.60 11.04 17.11
N ASN A 249 9.39 12.28 17.51
CA ASN A 249 8.33 12.71 18.43
C ASN A 249 7.37 13.68 17.71
N GLN A 250 6.44 14.31 18.45
CA GLN A 250 5.50 15.28 17.87
C GLN A 250 6.19 16.45 17.14
N ASP A 251 7.40 16.82 17.55
CA ASP A 251 8.17 17.88 16.89
C ASP A 251 8.68 17.44 15.51
N THR A 252 9.27 16.24 15.43
CA THR A 252 9.63 15.66 14.13
C THR A 252 8.40 15.48 13.25
N ARG A 253 7.27 15.10 13.84
CA ARG A 253 6.02 14.85 13.12
C ARG A 253 5.49 16.12 12.45
N ILE A 254 5.30 17.21 13.19
CA ILE A 254 4.80 18.46 12.61
C ILE A 254 5.78 19.01 11.55
N ALA A 255 7.09 18.87 11.76
CA ALA A 255 8.08 19.29 10.77
C ALA A 255 7.99 18.47 9.47
N GLN A 256 7.82 17.15 9.56
CA GLN A 256 7.57 16.29 8.40
C GLN A 256 6.30 16.69 7.66
N GLU A 257 5.22 17.02 8.37
CA GLU A 257 3.96 17.48 7.76
C GLU A 257 4.10 18.87 7.11
N VAL A 258 4.95 19.75 7.65
CA VAL A 258 5.33 21.03 7.01
C VAL A 258 6.13 20.77 5.72
N VAL A 259 7.13 19.89 5.75
CA VAL A 259 7.89 19.51 4.55
C VAL A 259 6.98 18.89 3.49
N LEU A 260 6.08 17.97 3.88
CA LEU A 260 5.16 17.31 2.96
C LEU A 260 4.11 18.28 2.39
N GLY A 261 3.40 19.01 3.27
CA GLY A 261 2.30 19.88 2.87
C GLY A 261 2.78 21.17 2.21
N ILE A 262 3.51 22.01 2.95
CA ILE A 262 4.00 23.31 2.45
C ILE A 262 5.12 23.09 1.44
N GLY A 263 6.09 22.25 1.78
CA GLY A 263 7.20 21.93 0.87
C GLY A 263 6.73 21.28 -0.42
N GLY A 264 5.73 20.40 -0.37
CA GLY A 264 5.17 19.79 -1.58
C GLY A 264 4.55 20.80 -2.54
N VAL A 265 3.80 21.79 -2.03
CA VAL A 265 3.23 22.85 -2.86
C VAL A 265 4.32 23.75 -3.45
N ARG A 266 5.33 24.13 -2.66
CA ARG A 266 6.48 24.92 -3.15
C ARG A 266 7.31 24.15 -4.18
N ALA A 267 7.46 22.84 -4.01
CA ALA A 267 8.13 21.98 -4.98
C ALA A 267 7.38 21.94 -6.31
N LEU A 268 6.05 21.82 -6.30
CA LEU A 268 5.23 21.91 -7.50
C LEU A 268 5.44 23.26 -8.21
N SER A 269 5.45 24.37 -7.48
CA SER A 269 5.73 25.70 -8.05
C SER A 269 7.13 25.79 -8.67
N ALA A 270 8.15 25.28 -7.98
CA ALA A 270 9.54 25.27 -8.46
C ALA A 270 9.72 24.39 -9.71
N LEU A 271 8.93 23.32 -9.84
CA LEU A 271 8.87 22.45 -11.01
C LEU A 271 8.02 23.03 -12.16
N GLY A 272 7.32 24.15 -11.94
CA GLY A 272 6.39 24.73 -12.91
C GLY A 272 5.10 23.93 -13.10
N ILE A 273 4.71 23.11 -12.13
CA ILE A 273 3.50 22.28 -12.17
C ILE A 273 2.37 23.05 -11.48
N VAL A 274 1.24 23.22 -12.18
CA VAL A 274 0.05 23.87 -11.64
C VAL A 274 -1.10 22.85 -11.59
N PRO A 275 -1.35 22.21 -10.43
CA PRO A 275 -2.39 21.20 -10.32
C PRO A 275 -3.81 21.75 -10.50
N SER A 276 -4.69 20.94 -11.07
CA SER A 276 -6.14 21.19 -11.05
C SER A 276 -6.78 20.76 -9.72
N VAL A 277 -6.26 19.70 -9.11
CA VAL A 277 -6.73 19.15 -7.84
C VAL A 277 -5.56 18.79 -6.93
N TYR A 278 -5.66 19.11 -5.65
CA TYR A 278 -4.78 18.66 -4.58
C TYR A 278 -5.51 17.58 -3.78
N HIS A 279 -5.05 16.33 -3.87
CA HIS A 279 -5.60 15.21 -3.10
C HIS A 279 -4.71 14.91 -1.89
N LEU A 280 -5.27 15.09 -0.70
CA LEU A 280 -4.66 14.79 0.58
C LEU A 280 -5.01 13.35 1.00
N ASN A 281 -4.03 12.46 0.98
CA ASN A 281 -4.20 11.08 1.45
C ASN A 281 -3.82 10.97 2.93
N GLU A 282 -4.83 11.05 3.81
CA GLU A 282 -4.74 11.27 5.25
C GLU A 282 -4.30 12.69 5.67
N GLY A 283 -4.54 13.05 6.93
CA GLY A 283 -4.33 14.40 7.47
C GLY A 283 -2.87 14.90 7.43
N HIS A 284 -1.90 14.02 7.20
CA HIS A 284 -0.45 14.35 7.21
C HIS A 284 -0.07 15.44 6.20
N ALA A 285 -0.85 15.59 5.13
CA ALA A 285 -0.62 16.58 4.10
C ALA A 285 -1.48 17.85 4.27
N ALA A 286 -2.26 17.99 5.35
CA ALA A 286 -3.27 19.05 5.45
C ALA A 286 -2.70 20.48 5.38
N PHE A 287 -1.44 20.70 5.78
CA PHE A 287 -0.78 22.00 5.60
C PHE A 287 -0.61 22.41 4.12
N CYS A 288 -0.74 21.47 3.17
CA CYS A 288 -0.85 21.76 1.74
C CYS A 288 -1.92 22.82 1.47
N THR A 289 -3.08 22.74 2.11
CA THR A 289 -4.18 23.68 1.84
C THR A 289 -3.85 25.11 2.28
N LEU A 290 -3.00 25.26 3.30
CA LEU A 290 -2.56 26.57 3.78
C LEU A 290 -1.60 27.22 2.78
N GLU A 291 -0.66 26.45 2.22
CA GLU A 291 0.28 26.99 1.21
C GLU A 291 -0.42 27.29 -0.11
N VAL A 292 -1.39 26.47 -0.53
CA VAL A 292 -2.25 26.77 -1.69
C VAL A 292 -3.02 28.08 -1.46
N ALA A 293 -3.58 28.30 -0.26
CA ALA A 293 -4.24 29.54 0.09
C ALA A 293 -3.27 30.73 0.10
N ARG A 294 -2.09 30.59 0.69
CA ARG A 294 -1.06 31.63 0.74
C ARG A 294 -0.63 32.07 -0.66
N GLN A 295 -0.33 31.13 -1.56
CA GLN A 295 0.02 31.42 -2.95
C GLN A 295 -1.13 32.09 -3.72
N GLU A 296 -2.38 31.67 -3.48
CA GLU A 296 -3.55 32.27 -4.10
C GLU A 296 -3.79 33.72 -3.61
N MET A 297 -3.53 33.99 -2.32
CA MET A 297 -3.55 35.34 -1.77
C MET A 297 -2.49 36.23 -2.42
N GLU A 298 -1.27 35.74 -2.61
CA GLU A 298 -0.20 36.47 -3.30
C GLU A 298 -0.57 36.78 -4.75
N ARG A 299 -1.11 35.79 -5.45
CA ARG A 299 -1.51 35.90 -6.86
C ARG A 299 -2.65 36.90 -7.07
N THR A 300 -3.61 36.95 -6.16
CA THR A 300 -4.84 37.75 -6.31
C THR A 300 -4.86 39.06 -5.53
N GLY A 301 -3.98 39.21 -4.53
CA GLY A 301 -3.98 40.31 -3.58
C GLY A 301 -5.13 40.28 -2.56
N LYS A 302 -6.01 39.27 -2.60
CA LYS A 302 -7.21 39.16 -1.75
C LYS A 302 -6.89 38.62 -0.34
N SER A 303 -7.85 38.71 0.57
CA SER A 303 -7.71 38.15 1.92
C SER A 303 -7.87 36.62 1.93
N PHE A 304 -7.48 35.95 3.01
CA PHE A 304 -7.66 34.51 3.19
C PHE A 304 -9.13 34.09 2.97
N TYR A 305 -10.06 34.79 3.63
CA TYR A 305 -11.49 34.47 3.56
C TYR A 305 -12.10 34.69 2.17
N ASP A 306 -11.51 35.58 1.36
CA ASP A 306 -11.95 35.79 -0.03
C ASP A 306 -11.50 34.66 -0.96
N VAL A 307 -10.36 34.01 -0.68
CA VAL A 307 -9.80 32.93 -1.51
C VAL A 307 -10.16 31.54 -1.01
N GLU A 308 -10.55 31.41 0.26
CA GLU A 308 -10.81 30.14 0.95
C GLU A 308 -11.73 29.22 0.14
N ALA A 309 -12.84 29.75 -0.39
CA ALA A 309 -13.78 28.95 -1.19
C ALA A 309 -13.15 28.38 -2.47
N SER A 310 -12.33 29.17 -3.17
CA SER A 310 -11.60 28.75 -4.39
C SER A 310 -10.49 27.73 -4.06
N VAL A 311 -9.85 27.86 -2.90
CA VAL A 311 -8.87 26.86 -2.41
C VAL A 311 -9.56 25.56 -2.07
N ARG A 312 -10.66 25.64 -1.30
CA ARG A 312 -11.48 24.48 -0.94
C ARG A 312 -11.95 23.73 -2.17
N ASP A 313 -12.38 24.47 -3.19
CA ASP A 313 -12.81 23.90 -4.47
C ASP A 313 -11.70 23.19 -5.24
N ARG A 314 -10.42 23.35 -4.90
CA ARG A 314 -9.31 22.61 -5.53
C ARG A 314 -8.74 21.49 -4.67
N CYS A 315 -9.20 21.33 -3.42
CA CYS A 315 -8.64 20.36 -2.47
C CYS A 315 -9.65 19.26 -2.13
N VAL A 316 -9.17 18.01 -2.07
CA VAL A 316 -9.97 16.82 -1.72
C VAL A 316 -9.23 15.98 -0.69
N PHE A 317 -9.97 15.31 0.19
CA PHE A 317 -9.40 14.63 1.36
C PHE A 317 -9.91 13.19 1.50
N THR A 318 -8.98 12.24 1.66
CA THR A 318 -9.30 10.86 2.03
C THR A 318 -8.82 10.57 3.44
N THR A 319 -9.69 10.03 4.29
CA THR A 319 -9.33 9.58 5.64
C THR A 319 -9.30 8.06 5.73
N HIS A 320 -8.28 7.51 6.42
CA HIS A 320 -8.05 6.08 6.59
C HIS A 320 -8.18 5.63 8.05
N THR A 321 -8.35 6.59 8.96
CA THR A 321 -8.26 6.37 10.40
C THR A 321 -9.64 6.15 11.02
N PRO A 322 -9.92 4.96 11.58
CA PRO A 322 -11.25 4.65 12.14
C PRO A 322 -11.41 5.08 13.60
N VAL A 323 -10.36 5.61 14.24
CA VAL A 323 -10.36 5.98 15.67
C VAL A 323 -9.82 7.39 15.93
N PRO A 324 -10.43 8.18 16.84
CA PRO A 324 -9.97 9.53 17.16
C PRO A 324 -8.49 9.64 17.53
N ALA A 325 -7.97 8.65 18.27
CA ALA A 325 -6.58 8.63 18.74
C ALA A 325 -5.54 8.41 17.63
N GLY A 326 -5.97 8.03 16.42
CA GLY A 326 -5.06 7.85 15.28
C GLY A 326 -4.86 9.11 14.44
N HIS A 327 -5.60 10.19 14.72
CA HIS A 327 -5.49 11.45 13.98
C HIS A 327 -4.42 12.34 14.61
N ASP A 328 -3.54 12.91 13.77
CA ASP A 328 -2.51 13.82 14.22
C ASP A 328 -3.13 15.11 14.80
N VAL A 329 -2.72 15.45 16.03
CA VAL A 329 -3.09 16.65 16.76
C VAL A 329 -1.85 17.30 17.35
N PHE A 330 -1.75 18.62 17.27
CA PHE A 330 -0.62 19.39 17.77
C PHE A 330 -1.06 20.38 18.85
N SER A 331 -0.23 20.57 19.88
CA SER A 331 -0.50 21.55 20.93
C SER A 331 -0.40 22.98 20.38
N GLY A 332 -1.09 23.92 21.05
CA GLY A 332 -0.99 25.35 20.72
C GLY A 332 0.46 25.86 20.72
N ASP A 333 1.25 25.48 21.72
CA ASP A 333 2.67 25.87 21.81
C ASP A 333 3.50 25.38 20.63
N LEU A 334 3.21 24.16 20.14
CA LEU A 334 3.90 23.62 18.99
C LEU A 334 3.52 24.40 17.74
N MET A 335 2.23 24.66 17.53
CA MET A 335 1.74 25.50 16.43
C MET A 335 2.34 26.92 16.49
N ASP A 336 2.45 27.52 17.67
CA ASP A 336 3.11 28.81 17.89
C ASP A 336 4.56 28.77 17.41
N SER A 337 5.32 27.73 17.77
CA SER A 337 6.72 27.63 17.37
C SER A 337 6.94 27.48 15.86
N TYR A 338 5.99 26.89 15.14
CA TYR A 338 6.10 26.62 13.70
C TYR A 338 5.45 27.69 12.83
N PHE A 339 4.33 28.27 13.27
CA PHE A 339 3.44 29.05 12.40
C PHE A 339 3.28 30.53 12.80
N ALA A 340 3.94 30.99 13.87
CA ALA A 340 3.91 32.39 14.31
C ALA A 340 4.13 33.42 13.19
N HIS A 341 5.15 33.22 12.36
CA HIS A 341 5.40 34.08 11.20
C HIS A 341 4.48 33.76 10.03
N TYR A 342 4.07 32.51 9.89
CA TYR A 342 3.28 32.03 8.76
C TYR A 342 1.85 32.58 8.75
N TRP A 343 1.14 32.58 9.89
CA TRP A 343 -0.21 33.15 9.92
C TRP A 343 -0.25 34.67 9.70
N VAL A 344 0.84 35.38 10.02
CA VAL A 344 0.98 36.81 9.67
C VAL A 344 1.04 36.98 8.15
N GLN A 345 1.76 36.10 7.43
CA GLN A 345 1.78 36.09 5.96
C GLN A 345 0.39 35.79 5.38
N MET A 346 -0.41 34.96 6.07
CA MET A 346 -1.81 34.69 5.72
C MET A 346 -2.78 35.79 6.16
N LYS A 347 -2.29 36.88 6.79
CA LYS A 347 -3.11 37.98 7.34
C LYS A 347 -4.19 37.50 8.32
N LEU A 348 -3.89 36.47 9.11
CA LEU A 348 -4.75 35.91 10.14
C LEU A 348 -4.18 36.22 11.54
N SER A 349 -5.07 36.38 12.53
CA SER A 349 -4.66 36.31 13.93
C SER A 349 -4.33 34.87 14.31
N ARG A 350 -3.60 34.69 15.43
CA ARG A 350 -3.33 33.38 16.01
C ARG A 350 -4.63 32.59 16.23
N GLU A 351 -5.64 33.24 16.81
CA GLU A 351 -6.94 32.62 17.11
C GLU A 351 -7.66 32.19 15.83
N GLN A 352 -7.64 33.02 14.79
CA GLN A 352 -8.23 32.68 13.49
C GLN A 352 -7.53 31.49 12.83
N PHE A 353 -6.20 31.44 12.91
CA PHE A 353 -5.42 30.33 12.37
C PHE A 353 -5.69 29.04 13.17
N MET A 354 -5.58 29.09 14.51
CA MET A 354 -5.85 27.95 15.37
C MET A 354 -7.27 27.43 15.21
N ALA A 355 -8.24 28.31 14.96
CA ALA A 355 -9.61 27.92 14.69
C ALA A 355 -9.69 26.94 13.51
N LEU A 356 -8.86 27.05 12.46
CA LEU A 356 -8.89 26.16 11.28
C LEU A 356 -8.71 24.69 11.64
N GLY A 357 -7.91 24.37 12.67
CA GLY A 357 -7.70 23.00 13.16
C GLY A 357 -8.52 22.63 14.40
N ALA A 358 -9.29 23.56 14.98
CA ALA A 358 -9.97 23.35 16.25
C ALA A 358 -11.27 22.55 16.08
N ARG A 359 -11.44 21.45 16.81
CA ARG A 359 -12.69 20.67 16.81
C ARG A 359 -13.85 21.46 17.43
N ARG A 360 -13.57 22.21 18.51
CA ARG A 360 -14.52 23.07 19.21
C ARG A 360 -14.09 24.52 19.08
N LEU A 361 -14.89 25.32 18.38
CA LEU A 361 -14.62 26.74 18.21
C LEU A 361 -14.75 27.49 19.54
N GLY A 362 -13.80 28.36 19.84
CA GLY A 362 -13.79 29.20 21.04
C GLY A 362 -13.17 28.57 22.29
N ASP A 363 -12.74 27.31 22.25
CA ASP A 363 -11.95 26.69 23.31
C ASP A 363 -10.45 26.99 23.11
N PRO A 364 -9.80 27.78 23.99
CA PRO A 364 -8.40 28.15 23.84
C PRO A 364 -7.42 26.98 24.07
N TRP A 365 -7.89 25.87 24.63
CA TRP A 365 -7.09 24.68 24.91
C TRP A 365 -7.25 23.56 23.86
N GLU A 366 -8.11 23.77 22.87
CA GLU A 366 -8.33 22.80 21.80
C GLU A 366 -7.04 22.65 20.97
N PRO A 367 -6.50 21.43 20.83
CA PRO A 367 -5.32 21.21 20.00
C PRO A 367 -5.67 21.40 18.51
N PHE A 368 -4.65 21.66 17.71
CA PHE A 368 -4.79 21.80 16.27
C PHE A 368 -4.87 20.41 15.62
N GLY A 369 -6.05 20.03 15.15
CA GLY A 369 -6.29 18.74 14.51
C GLY A 369 -6.11 18.79 12.99
N MET A 370 -5.25 17.93 12.46
CA MET A 370 -4.91 17.91 11.03
C MET A 370 -6.07 17.43 10.16
N THR A 371 -6.82 16.44 10.62
CA THR A 371 -8.05 16.01 9.95
C THR A 371 -9.13 17.10 9.99
N VAL A 372 -9.20 17.90 11.05
CA VAL A 372 -10.14 19.02 11.13
C VAL A 372 -9.78 20.10 10.10
N LEU A 373 -8.49 20.43 10.00
CA LEU A 373 -7.99 21.33 8.96
C LEU A 373 -8.37 20.82 7.56
N ALA A 374 -8.11 19.54 7.26
CA ALA A 374 -8.44 18.95 5.97
C ALA A 374 -9.94 19.00 5.67
N LEU A 375 -10.80 18.60 6.62
CA LEU A 375 -12.26 18.61 6.46
C LEU A 375 -12.83 20.02 6.23
N ARG A 376 -12.19 21.06 6.76
CA ARG A 376 -12.61 22.45 6.54
C ARG A 376 -12.09 23.03 5.24
N MET A 377 -10.90 22.63 4.80
CA MET A 377 -10.21 23.21 3.65
C MET A 377 -10.34 22.39 2.36
N CYS A 378 -11.15 21.32 2.35
CA CYS A 378 -11.42 20.50 1.16
C CYS A 378 -12.90 20.52 0.77
N ARG A 379 -13.20 20.49 -0.53
CA ARG A 379 -14.59 20.46 -1.04
C ARG A 379 -15.27 19.10 -0.80
N ALA A 380 -14.47 18.04 -0.80
CA ALA A 380 -14.94 16.66 -0.68
C ALA A 380 -14.05 15.91 0.31
N ALA A 381 -14.69 15.04 1.09
CA ALA A 381 -14.03 14.11 1.99
C ALA A 381 -14.63 12.71 1.84
N ASN A 382 -13.80 11.67 1.89
CA ASN A 382 -14.28 10.29 1.84
C ASN A 382 -13.53 9.36 2.81
N GLY A 383 -14.27 8.38 3.33
CA GLY A 383 -13.72 7.15 3.90
C GLY A 383 -13.31 6.16 2.81
N VAL A 384 -12.80 5.00 3.24
CA VAL A 384 -12.07 4.03 2.38
C VAL A 384 -12.76 2.66 2.26
N SER A 385 -13.94 2.56 2.86
CA SER A 385 -14.95 1.51 2.74
C SER A 385 -16.30 2.15 3.09
N GLU A 386 -17.40 1.47 2.76
CA GLU A 386 -18.73 1.97 3.11
C GLU A 386 -18.88 2.13 4.62
N LEU A 387 -18.58 1.08 5.39
CA LEU A 387 -18.64 1.11 6.86
C LEU A 387 -17.74 2.21 7.45
N HIS A 388 -16.55 2.42 6.88
CA HIS A 388 -15.68 3.50 7.34
C HIS A 388 -16.28 4.88 7.08
N GLY A 389 -16.95 5.08 5.95
CA GLY A 389 -17.71 6.32 5.71
C GLY A 389 -18.72 6.61 6.82
N HIS A 390 -19.44 5.59 7.30
CA HIS A 390 -20.34 5.72 8.46
C HIS A 390 -19.58 6.07 9.75
N VAL A 391 -18.50 5.35 10.05
CA VAL A 391 -17.65 5.60 11.24
C VAL A 391 -17.07 7.02 11.23
N SER A 392 -16.55 7.48 10.09
CA SER A 392 -16.00 8.82 9.93
C SER A 392 -17.08 9.90 10.10
N ARG A 393 -18.27 9.72 9.52
CA ARG A 393 -19.39 10.67 9.72
C ARG A 393 -19.73 10.82 11.18
N LYS A 394 -19.91 9.70 11.89
CA LYS A 394 -20.20 9.68 13.34
C LYS A 394 -19.12 10.39 14.16
N MET A 395 -17.85 10.16 13.83
CA MET A 395 -16.72 10.77 14.54
C MET A 395 -16.69 12.30 14.42
N TRP A 396 -17.00 12.80 13.22
CA TRP A 396 -16.85 14.20 12.86
C TRP A 396 -18.16 15.00 12.86
N THR A 397 -19.29 14.41 13.27
CA THR A 397 -20.59 15.09 13.43
C THR A 397 -20.49 16.40 14.22
N ILE A 398 -19.61 16.46 15.23
CA ILE A 398 -19.35 17.66 16.04
C ILE A 398 -18.92 18.89 15.23
N LEU A 399 -18.33 18.72 14.04
CA LEU A 399 -17.97 19.81 13.14
C LEU A 399 -19.18 20.38 12.37
N TYR A 400 -20.31 19.67 12.42
CA TYR A 400 -21.53 19.99 11.68
C TYR A 400 -22.76 19.95 12.62
N PRO A 401 -22.82 20.84 13.63
CA PRO A 401 -23.85 20.78 14.69
C PRO A 401 -25.29 20.87 14.16
N ASP A 402 -25.48 21.50 13.00
CA ASP A 402 -26.79 21.65 12.36
C ASP A 402 -27.15 20.49 11.42
N ARG A 403 -26.35 19.42 11.38
CA ARG A 403 -26.53 18.27 10.50
C ARG A 403 -26.70 16.99 11.30
N SER A 404 -27.62 16.14 10.84
CA SER A 404 -27.66 14.74 11.27
C SER A 404 -26.44 13.98 10.74
N GLU A 405 -26.12 12.84 11.38
CA GLU A 405 -24.96 12.02 11.03
C GLU A 405 -24.93 11.61 9.54
N ASP A 406 -26.09 11.34 8.92
CA ASP A 406 -26.24 11.00 7.49
C ASP A 406 -26.01 12.18 6.54
N LYS A 407 -26.03 13.43 7.05
CA LYS A 407 -25.82 14.66 6.27
C LYS A 407 -24.42 15.26 6.47
N VAL A 408 -23.59 14.66 7.32
CA VAL A 408 -22.17 14.99 7.41
C VAL A 408 -21.52 14.72 6.05
N PRO A 409 -20.82 15.70 5.42
CA PRO A 409 -20.36 15.61 4.03
C PRO A 409 -19.09 14.77 3.89
N ILE A 410 -19.13 13.53 4.39
CA ILE A 410 -18.06 12.54 4.27
C ILE A 410 -18.67 11.31 3.56
N GLY A 411 -18.25 11.09 2.31
CA GLY A 411 -18.65 9.94 1.50
C GLY A 411 -17.75 8.73 1.75
N HIS A 412 -17.70 7.80 0.79
CA HIS A 412 -16.73 6.73 0.77
C HIS A 412 -16.29 6.43 -0.66
N ILE A 413 -15.04 6.02 -0.83
CA ILE A 413 -14.55 5.34 -2.03
C ILE A 413 -13.83 4.09 -1.54
N THR A 414 -14.40 2.93 -1.84
CA THR A 414 -13.85 1.65 -1.38
C THR A 414 -12.48 1.40 -2.01
N ASN A 415 -11.49 1.11 -1.16
CA ASN A 415 -10.15 0.78 -1.62
C ASN A 415 -10.15 -0.46 -2.55
N GLY A 416 -9.14 -0.51 -3.41
CA GLY A 416 -8.78 -1.71 -4.16
C GLY A 416 -7.26 -1.93 -4.17
N VAL A 417 -6.81 -2.91 -4.93
CA VAL A 417 -5.38 -3.19 -5.16
C VAL A 417 -5.06 -3.32 -6.65
N HIS A 418 -3.81 -3.07 -7.02
CA HIS A 418 -3.40 -3.10 -8.42
C HIS A 418 -3.29 -4.55 -8.91
N ALA A 419 -4.33 -5.01 -9.62
CA ALA A 419 -4.49 -6.43 -9.98
C ALA A 419 -3.24 -7.04 -10.65
N PRO A 420 -2.57 -6.39 -11.64
CA PRO A 420 -1.34 -6.92 -12.22
C PRO A 420 -0.22 -7.15 -11.20
N THR A 421 -0.05 -6.26 -10.21
CA THR A 421 1.00 -6.37 -9.18
C THR A 421 0.80 -7.58 -8.27
N TRP A 422 -0.44 -7.94 -7.95
CA TRP A 422 -0.75 -8.96 -6.94
C TRP A 422 -1.11 -10.32 -7.52
N THR A 423 -1.45 -10.39 -8.81
CA THR A 423 -1.73 -11.64 -9.51
C THR A 423 -0.44 -12.39 -9.81
N ALA A 424 -0.36 -13.67 -9.45
CA ALA A 424 0.78 -14.51 -9.78
C ALA A 424 0.88 -14.72 -11.30
N PRO A 425 2.08 -14.84 -11.88
CA PRO A 425 2.24 -15.09 -13.32
C PRO A 425 1.47 -16.32 -13.81
N LEU A 426 1.52 -17.40 -13.04
CA LEU A 426 0.75 -18.60 -13.36
C LEU A 426 -0.75 -18.33 -13.37
N MET A 427 -1.28 -17.42 -12.57
CA MET A 427 -2.70 -17.05 -12.63
C MET A 427 -2.97 -16.08 -13.78
N ALA A 428 -2.07 -15.13 -14.04
CA ALA A 428 -2.16 -14.20 -15.16
C ALA A 428 -2.22 -14.91 -16.52
N ASP A 429 -1.42 -15.97 -16.71
CA ASP A 429 -1.44 -16.81 -17.90
C ASP A 429 -2.74 -17.60 -18.04
N LEU A 430 -3.33 -18.01 -16.91
CA LEU A 430 -4.62 -18.72 -16.88
C LEU A 430 -5.74 -17.76 -17.31
N TYR A 431 -5.71 -16.53 -16.78
CA TYR A 431 -6.66 -15.49 -17.15
C TYR A 431 -6.50 -15.09 -18.62
N ALA A 432 -5.29 -14.93 -19.13
CA ALA A 432 -5.06 -14.68 -20.55
C ALA A 432 -5.70 -15.75 -21.44
N LYS A 433 -5.58 -17.03 -21.05
CA LYS A 433 -6.13 -18.17 -21.79
C LYS A 433 -7.67 -18.24 -21.79
N TYR A 434 -8.32 -18.01 -20.64
CA TYR A 434 -9.76 -18.24 -20.49
C TYR A 434 -10.62 -16.97 -20.48
N LEU A 435 -10.08 -15.85 -20.00
CA LEU A 435 -10.79 -14.57 -19.87
C LEU A 435 -10.47 -13.63 -21.04
N GLY A 436 -9.29 -13.81 -21.66
CA GLY A 436 -8.78 -13.07 -22.81
C GLY A 436 -7.41 -12.43 -22.51
N GLU A 437 -6.56 -12.28 -23.53
CA GLU A 437 -5.21 -11.70 -23.38
C GLU A 437 -5.23 -10.26 -22.81
N ASP A 438 -6.33 -9.55 -23.03
CA ASP A 438 -6.54 -8.16 -22.62
C ASP A 438 -7.12 -8.01 -21.20
N TRP A 439 -7.23 -9.09 -20.42
CA TRP A 439 -7.87 -9.09 -19.09
C TRP A 439 -7.33 -7.99 -18.15
N LYS A 440 -6.02 -7.70 -18.23
CA LYS A 440 -5.33 -6.67 -17.43
C LYS A 440 -5.89 -5.26 -17.66
N THR A 441 -6.45 -4.99 -18.84
CA THR A 441 -7.05 -3.69 -19.20
C THR A 441 -8.56 -3.64 -18.99
N ARG A 442 -9.17 -4.79 -18.67
CA ARG A 442 -10.61 -4.94 -18.45
C ARG A 442 -10.93 -5.42 -17.04
N VAL A 443 -10.04 -5.21 -16.07
CA VAL A 443 -10.17 -5.73 -14.69
C VAL A 443 -11.45 -5.28 -13.96
N THR A 444 -12.11 -4.23 -14.43
CA THR A 444 -13.40 -3.76 -13.90
C THR A 444 -14.62 -4.49 -14.50
N SER A 445 -14.44 -5.31 -15.54
CA SER A 445 -15.52 -5.99 -16.26
C SER A 445 -15.99 -7.24 -15.51
N GLN A 446 -17.20 -7.18 -14.96
CA GLN A 446 -17.85 -8.34 -14.32
C GLN A 446 -18.10 -9.48 -15.31
N GLU A 447 -18.46 -9.17 -16.57
CA GLU A 447 -18.66 -10.18 -17.62
C GLU A 447 -17.38 -10.96 -17.92
N MET A 448 -16.22 -10.28 -17.96
CA MET A 448 -14.93 -10.93 -18.14
C MET A 448 -14.61 -11.86 -16.98
N TRP A 449 -14.80 -11.42 -15.74
CA TRP A 449 -14.57 -12.26 -14.56
C TRP A 449 -15.57 -13.42 -14.45
N ALA A 450 -16.80 -13.31 -14.97
CA ALA A 450 -17.75 -14.41 -14.98
C ALA A 450 -17.22 -15.66 -15.71
N LYS A 451 -16.35 -15.48 -16.72
CA LYS A 451 -15.69 -16.56 -17.47
C LYS A 451 -14.71 -17.40 -16.63
N VAL A 452 -14.44 -17.03 -15.38
CA VAL A 452 -13.70 -17.88 -14.43
C VAL A 452 -14.37 -19.24 -14.25
N ASP A 453 -15.69 -19.33 -14.46
CA ASP A 453 -16.40 -20.61 -14.43
C ASP A 453 -15.98 -21.57 -15.55
N ASP A 454 -15.50 -21.04 -16.68
CA ASP A 454 -15.04 -21.82 -17.84
C ASP A 454 -13.65 -22.44 -17.61
N ILE A 455 -12.92 -21.99 -16.58
CA ILE A 455 -11.61 -22.55 -16.23
C ILE A 455 -11.79 -23.98 -15.69
N PRO A 456 -11.12 -25.00 -16.25
CA PRO A 456 -11.15 -26.35 -15.69
C PRO A 456 -10.61 -26.38 -14.25
N ASP A 457 -11.33 -27.06 -13.37
CA ASP A 457 -10.99 -27.15 -11.94
C ASP A 457 -9.58 -27.70 -11.72
N GLU A 458 -9.19 -28.71 -12.50
CA GLU A 458 -7.88 -29.37 -12.43
C GLU A 458 -6.75 -28.40 -12.75
N GLU A 459 -6.94 -27.52 -13.74
CA GLU A 459 -5.93 -26.54 -14.16
C GLU A 459 -5.78 -25.43 -13.11
N LEU A 460 -6.89 -24.93 -12.55
CA LEU A 460 -6.88 -23.96 -11.47
C LEU A 460 -6.22 -24.53 -10.21
N TRP A 461 -6.61 -25.74 -9.81
CA TRP A 461 -6.10 -26.40 -8.62
C TRP A 461 -4.61 -26.72 -8.73
N TRP A 462 -4.15 -27.25 -9.88
CA TRP A 462 -2.74 -27.54 -10.10
C TRP A 462 -1.88 -26.27 -9.99
N ARG A 463 -2.29 -25.17 -10.63
CA ARG A 463 -1.57 -23.88 -10.54
C ARG A 463 -1.52 -23.37 -9.10
N HIS A 464 -2.63 -23.48 -8.37
CA HIS A 464 -2.70 -23.13 -6.95
C HIS A 464 -1.71 -23.96 -6.10
N GLN A 465 -1.65 -25.28 -6.31
CA GLN A 465 -0.67 -26.14 -5.59
C GLN A 465 0.77 -25.72 -5.88
N VAL A 466 1.12 -25.40 -7.14
CA VAL A 466 2.45 -24.92 -7.51
C VAL A 466 2.79 -23.60 -6.82
N LEU A 467 1.84 -22.67 -6.72
CA LEU A 467 2.04 -21.40 -6.02
C LEU A 467 2.22 -21.60 -4.51
N LYS A 468 1.50 -22.53 -3.92
CA LYS A 468 1.67 -22.92 -2.53
C LYS A 468 3.04 -23.54 -2.26
N GLU A 469 3.51 -24.45 -3.11
CA GLU A 469 4.87 -25.00 -3.03
C GLU A 469 5.93 -23.89 -3.03
N ARG A 470 5.76 -22.88 -3.89
CA ARG A 470 6.66 -21.71 -3.95
C ARG A 470 6.61 -20.88 -2.67
N LEU A 471 5.42 -20.68 -2.08
CA LEU A 471 5.29 -20.02 -0.78
C LEU A 471 5.98 -20.80 0.33
N ILE A 472 5.82 -22.13 0.37
CA ILE A 472 6.49 -22.96 1.38
C ILE A 472 8.01 -22.88 1.22
N ALA A 473 8.53 -22.99 -0.01
CA ALA A 473 9.96 -22.84 -0.27
C ALA A 473 10.49 -21.45 0.15
N HIS A 474 9.75 -20.39 -0.15
CA HIS A 474 10.09 -19.02 0.28
C HIS A 474 10.11 -18.89 1.81
N THR A 475 9.08 -19.42 2.49
CA THR A 475 9.00 -19.43 3.96
C THR A 475 10.18 -20.15 4.57
N ARG A 476 10.51 -21.36 4.07
CA ARG A 476 11.67 -22.13 4.54
C ARG A 476 12.98 -21.36 4.37
N PHE A 477 13.18 -20.73 3.21
CA PHE A 477 14.36 -19.91 2.93
C PHE A 477 14.49 -18.73 3.91
N ARG A 478 13.40 -17.96 4.10
CA ARG A 478 13.39 -16.79 5.00
C ARG A 478 13.63 -17.18 6.46
N VAL A 479 12.96 -18.24 6.93
CA VAL A 479 13.15 -18.74 8.31
C VAL A 479 14.57 -19.27 8.50
N ARG A 480 15.13 -19.99 7.51
CA ARG A 480 16.52 -20.46 7.55
C ARG A 480 17.50 -19.30 7.69
N LYS A 481 17.39 -18.27 6.83
CA LYS A 481 18.22 -17.06 6.90
C LYS A 481 18.11 -16.37 8.26
N ALA A 482 16.90 -16.26 8.81
CA ALA A 482 16.71 -15.65 10.12
C ALA A 482 17.37 -16.46 11.26
N ARG A 483 17.26 -17.80 11.23
CA ARG A 483 17.94 -18.70 12.20
C ARG A 483 19.46 -18.62 12.09
N GLU A 484 19.99 -18.58 10.87
CA GLU A 484 21.43 -18.37 10.59
C GLU A 484 21.92 -17.03 11.17
N GLN A 485 21.20 -15.94 10.90
CA GLN A 485 21.54 -14.61 11.42
C GLN A 485 21.48 -14.56 12.95
N ARG A 486 20.53 -15.25 13.60
CA ARG A 486 20.45 -15.36 15.07
C ARG A 486 21.56 -16.22 15.69
N GLY A 487 22.35 -16.93 14.88
CA GLY A 487 23.35 -17.89 15.36
C GLY A 487 22.70 -19.03 16.17
N GLU A 488 21.60 -19.58 15.65
CA GLU A 488 20.99 -20.80 16.18
C GLU A 488 21.84 -22.04 15.86
N SER A 489 21.58 -23.16 16.54
CA SER A 489 22.33 -24.40 16.31
C SER A 489 22.07 -24.98 14.91
N TYR A 490 23.01 -25.79 14.43
CA TYR A 490 22.91 -26.43 13.11
C TYR A 490 21.61 -27.27 12.99
N GLU A 491 21.21 -27.98 14.05
CA GLU A 491 19.98 -28.79 14.06
C GLU A 491 18.73 -27.92 13.87
N HIS A 492 18.65 -26.76 14.54
CA HIS A 492 17.54 -25.83 14.36
C HIS A 492 17.54 -25.22 12.96
N ILE A 493 18.70 -24.91 12.38
CA ILE A 493 18.78 -24.42 11.00
C ILE A 493 18.30 -25.51 10.02
N GLN A 494 18.74 -26.76 10.19
CA GLN A 494 18.35 -27.90 9.36
C GLN A 494 16.86 -28.26 9.49
N ALA A 495 16.25 -28.07 10.67
CA ALA A 495 14.81 -28.30 10.87
C ALA A 495 13.91 -27.44 9.95
N THR A 496 14.44 -26.40 9.30
CA THR A 496 13.70 -25.63 8.29
C THR A 496 13.41 -26.42 7.02
N GLU A 497 14.13 -27.51 6.74
CA GLU A 497 13.93 -28.31 5.54
C GLU A 497 12.61 -29.11 5.58
N THR A 498 12.09 -29.38 6.77
CA THR A 498 10.81 -30.07 7.01
C THR A 498 9.70 -29.14 7.49
N LEU A 499 9.97 -27.82 7.57
CA LEU A 499 9.00 -26.82 8.02
C LEU A 499 7.90 -26.64 6.97
N LEU A 500 6.65 -26.87 7.36
CA LEU A 500 5.44 -26.81 6.53
C LEU A 500 5.42 -27.85 5.40
N ASP A 501 4.24 -28.20 4.90
CA ASP A 501 4.03 -29.18 3.84
C ASP A 501 3.09 -28.58 2.77
N PRO A 502 3.46 -28.61 1.48
CA PRO A 502 2.61 -28.06 0.42
C PRO A 502 1.26 -28.78 0.24
N ASN A 503 1.09 -30.01 0.73
CA ASN A 503 -0.19 -30.71 0.59
C ASN A 503 -1.23 -30.30 1.66
N VAL A 504 -0.79 -29.56 2.68
CA VAL A 504 -1.57 -29.22 3.87
C VAL A 504 -2.29 -27.89 3.70
N LEU A 505 -3.51 -27.80 4.24
CA LEU A 505 -4.27 -26.55 4.29
C LEU A 505 -3.44 -25.45 4.95
N THR A 506 -3.14 -24.40 4.20
CA THR A 506 -2.24 -23.30 4.59
C THR A 506 -3.00 -22.01 4.81
N ILE A 507 -3.03 -21.55 6.05
CA ILE A 507 -3.61 -20.27 6.45
C ILE A 507 -2.52 -19.18 6.41
N GLY A 508 -2.81 -18.03 5.84
CA GLY A 508 -1.96 -16.85 5.88
C GLY A 508 -2.49 -15.79 6.82
N PHE A 509 -1.60 -15.17 7.59
CA PHE A 509 -1.86 -13.94 8.33
C PHE A 509 -0.68 -12.98 8.13
N ALA A 510 -0.87 -11.88 7.40
CA ALA A 510 0.20 -10.89 7.24
C ALA A 510 -0.26 -9.44 7.32
N ARG A 511 -0.01 -8.81 8.47
CA ARG A 511 -0.46 -7.44 8.78
C ARG A 511 0.49 -6.81 9.80
N ARG A 512 0.37 -5.50 10.05
CA ARG A 512 0.97 -4.90 11.25
C ARG A 512 0.48 -5.67 12.49
N PHE A 513 1.37 -5.99 13.42
CA PHE A 513 0.97 -6.53 14.71
C PHE A 513 0.55 -5.38 15.63
N SER A 514 -0.70 -5.44 16.09
CA SER A 514 -1.30 -4.48 17.03
C SER A 514 -2.42 -5.16 17.82
N PRO A 515 -2.80 -4.62 19.00
CA PRO A 515 -3.84 -5.22 19.83
C PRO A 515 -5.19 -5.38 19.13
N TYR A 516 -5.58 -4.42 18.28
CA TYR A 516 -6.86 -4.48 17.60
C TYR A 516 -6.87 -5.47 16.41
N LYS A 517 -5.72 -5.79 15.82
CA LYS A 517 -5.62 -6.75 14.71
C LYS A 517 -5.56 -8.20 15.18
N ARG A 518 -5.32 -8.45 16.47
CA ARG A 518 -5.47 -9.76 17.15
C ARG A 518 -4.77 -10.93 16.44
N GLY A 519 -3.51 -10.73 16.05
CA GLY A 519 -2.71 -11.78 15.37
C GLY A 519 -2.59 -13.10 16.14
N ASP A 520 -2.81 -13.07 17.45
CA ASP A 520 -2.80 -14.21 18.36
C ASP A 520 -4.19 -14.76 18.74
N LEU A 521 -5.29 -14.28 18.14
CA LEU A 521 -6.65 -14.78 18.47
C LEU A 521 -6.79 -16.29 18.26
N ILE A 522 -6.18 -16.81 17.19
CA ILE A 522 -6.15 -18.25 16.87
C ILE A 522 -5.29 -19.05 17.88
N LEU A 523 -4.54 -18.38 18.75
CA LEU A 523 -3.71 -19.01 19.78
C LEU A 523 -4.38 -18.99 21.16
N ARG A 524 -5.52 -18.31 21.29
CA ARG A 524 -6.20 -18.09 22.57
C ARG A 524 -6.66 -19.40 23.23
N ASP A 525 -7.17 -20.36 22.45
CA ASP A 525 -7.45 -21.73 22.91
C ASP A 525 -6.36 -22.70 22.42
N ALA A 526 -5.27 -22.76 23.18
CA ALA A 526 -4.12 -23.55 22.78
C ALA A 526 -4.43 -25.04 22.59
N GLN A 527 -5.37 -25.60 23.34
CA GLN A 527 -5.72 -27.02 23.24
C GLN A 527 -6.44 -27.32 21.93
N ARG A 528 -7.43 -26.51 21.55
CA ARG A 528 -8.13 -26.67 20.27
C ARG A 528 -7.20 -26.42 19.09
N ALA A 529 -6.38 -25.37 19.14
CA ALA A 529 -5.42 -25.14 18.07
C ALA A 529 -4.43 -26.30 17.93
N ILE A 530 -3.81 -26.82 19.00
CA ILE A 530 -2.93 -28.00 18.92
C ILE A 530 -3.66 -29.21 18.29
N LYS A 531 -4.93 -29.44 18.64
CA LYS A 531 -5.73 -30.52 18.06
C LYS A 531 -5.95 -30.35 16.55
N ILE A 532 -6.18 -29.12 16.08
CA ILE A 532 -6.40 -28.81 14.67
C ILE A 532 -5.09 -28.90 13.88
N PHE A 533 -4.04 -28.18 14.30
CA PHE A 533 -2.75 -28.16 13.61
C PHE A 533 -2.04 -29.52 13.66
N GLY A 534 -2.17 -30.26 14.76
CA GLY A 534 -1.58 -31.57 14.99
C GLY A 534 -2.39 -32.75 14.44
N ASN A 535 -3.52 -32.53 13.76
CA ASN A 535 -4.33 -33.60 13.20
C ASN A 535 -3.58 -34.36 12.10
N ALA A 536 -3.52 -35.70 12.19
CA ALA A 536 -2.80 -36.53 11.24
C ALA A 536 -3.55 -36.76 9.92
N GLU A 537 -4.89 -36.76 9.95
CA GLU A 537 -5.73 -37.02 8.77
C GLU A 537 -6.08 -35.73 8.01
N ARG A 538 -6.31 -34.64 8.75
CA ARG A 538 -6.68 -33.33 8.22
C ARG A 538 -5.82 -32.22 8.84
N PRO A 539 -4.50 -32.24 8.59
CA PRO A 539 -3.59 -31.27 9.19
C PRO A 539 -3.92 -29.84 8.75
N VAL A 540 -3.52 -28.87 9.56
CA VAL A 540 -3.58 -27.45 9.20
C VAL A 540 -2.20 -26.85 9.47
N GLN A 541 -1.84 -25.82 8.73
CA GLN A 541 -0.65 -25.02 9.00
C GLN A 541 -0.92 -23.54 8.80
N ILE A 542 -0.11 -22.69 9.41
CA ILE A 542 -0.26 -21.24 9.36
C ILE A 542 1.09 -20.54 9.18
N VAL A 543 1.09 -19.51 8.33
CA VAL A 543 2.22 -18.62 8.10
C VAL A 543 1.84 -17.21 8.54
N PHE A 544 2.54 -16.72 9.56
CA PHE A 544 2.47 -15.35 10.03
C PHE A 544 3.54 -14.50 9.35
N ALA A 545 3.25 -13.21 9.14
CA ALA A 545 4.24 -12.21 8.79
C ALA A 545 3.79 -10.81 9.23
N GLY A 546 4.71 -9.91 9.48
CA GLY A 546 4.37 -8.54 9.85
C GLY A 546 5.30 -7.93 10.87
N LYS A 547 5.16 -6.62 11.05
CA LYS A 547 5.96 -5.82 11.98
C LYS A 547 5.07 -5.19 13.05
N ALA A 548 5.56 -5.08 14.28
CA ALA A 548 4.95 -4.22 15.30
C ALA A 548 5.58 -2.82 15.24
N HIS A 549 4.81 -1.77 15.54
CA HIS A 549 5.40 -0.43 15.61
C HIS A 549 6.47 -0.39 16.73
N PRO A 550 7.59 0.36 16.60
CA PRO A 550 8.67 0.33 17.59
C PRO A 550 8.22 0.65 19.02
N ALA A 551 7.28 1.59 19.15
CA ALA A 551 6.67 2.01 20.42
C ALA A 551 5.45 1.16 20.87
N ASP A 552 5.03 0.17 20.08
CA ASP A 552 3.87 -0.69 20.38
C ASP A 552 4.34 -2.00 21.04
N GLU A 553 4.60 -1.91 22.35
CA GLU A 553 5.09 -3.06 23.13
C GLU A 553 4.15 -4.26 23.09
N GLU A 554 2.83 -4.04 23.11
CA GLU A 554 1.87 -5.16 23.05
C GLU A 554 1.90 -5.82 21.68
N GLY A 555 2.03 -5.05 20.59
CA GLY A 555 2.31 -5.59 19.26
C GLY A 555 3.55 -6.49 19.24
N LYS A 556 4.64 -6.09 19.91
CA LYS A 556 5.87 -6.90 20.04
C LYS A 556 5.65 -8.15 20.90
N ARG A 557 4.83 -8.07 21.96
CA ARG A 557 4.43 -9.23 22.78
C ARG A 557 3.59 -10.24 21.99
N ILE A 558 2.69 -9.79 21.11
CA ILE A 558 1.95 -10.69 20.20
C ILE A 558 2.92 -11.50 19.34
N ILE A 559 3.92 -10.85 18.74
CA ILE A 559 4.97 -11.53 17.94
C ILE A 559 5.72 -12.55 18.79
N GLN A 560 6.07 -12.18 20.01
CA GLN A 560 6.76 -13.06 20.94
C GLN A 560 5.94 -14.32 21.27
N ARG A 561 4.63 -14.17 21.54
CA ARG A 561 3.72 -15.31 21.76
C ARG A 561 3.62 -16.23 20.54
N ILE A 562 3.59 -15.67 19.34
CA ILE A 562 3.62 -16.45 18.08
C ILE A 562 4.94 -17.24 17.96
N MET A 563 6.07 -16.62 18.32
CA MET A 563 7.37 -17.31 18.29
C MET A 563 7.48 -18.44 19.32
N GLU A 564 6.85 -18.32 20.48
CA GLU A 564 6.73 -19.41 21.45
C GLU A 564 5.94 -20.59 20.85
N TRP A 565 4.89 -20.30 20.10
CA TRP A 565 4.11 -21.31 19.36
C TRP A 565 4.90 -22.02 18.28
N CYS A 566 5.72 -21.29 17.51
CA CYS A 566 6.63 -21.88 16.52
C CYS A 566 7.61 -22.89 17.14
N ARG A 567 7.85 -22.82 18.46
CA ARG A 567 8.75 -23.72 19.21
C ARG A 567 8.02 -24.88 19.89
N ASN A 568 6.69 -24.96 19.79
CA ASN A 568 5.93 -26.03 20.41
C ASN A 568 6.11 -27.34 19.62
N ASN A 569 6.70 -28.35 20.25
CA ASN A 569 7.03 -29.64 19.62
C ASN A 569 5.83 -30.32 18.92
N ALA A 570 4.60 -30.12 19.38
CA ALA A 570 3.41 -30.73 18.78
C ALA A 570 3.07 -30.16 17.39
N ILE A 571 3.52 -28.94 17.09
CA ILE A 571 3.09 -28.16 15.91
C ILE A 571 4.21 -27.34 15.27
N GLN A 572 5.47 -27.53 15.67
CA GLN A 572 6.63 -26.77 15.18
C GLN A 572 6.83 -26.81 13.66
N ASN A 573 6.33 -27.86 13.00
CA ASN A 573 6.37 -27.99 11.53
C ASN A 573 5.11 -27.43 10.85
N ARG A 574 4.19 -26.83 11.60
CA ARG A 574 2.88 -26.31 11.15
C ARG A 574 2.71 -24.81 11.37
N VAL A 575 3.57 -24.18 12.15
CA VAL A 575 3.49 -22.74 12.44
C VAL A 575 4.80 -22.09 12.05
N ALA A 576 4.74 -21.08 11.20
CA ALA A 576 5.90 -20.30 10.78
C ALA A 576 5.64 -18.80 10.93
N LEU A 577 6.70 -18.03 11.22
CA LEU A 577 6.70 -16.57 11.17
C LEU A 577 7.81 -16.13 10.21
N ILE A 578 7.45 -15.35 9.19
CA ILE A 578 8.41 -14.71 8.28
C ILE A 578 8.78 -13.34 8.84
N GLU A 579 10.07 -13.14 9.09
CA GLU A 579 10.62 -11.87 9.55
C GLU A 579 10.77 -10.87 8.40
N ASP A 580 10.65 -9.59 8.77
CA ASP A 580 10.87 -8.43 7.92
C ASP A 580 9.94 -8.39 6.70
N TYR A 581 8.65 -8.50 6.97
CA TYR A 581 7.58 -8.43 5.96
C TYR A 581 7.66 -7.17 5.10
N ASP A 582 7.63 -7.38 3.79
CA ASP A 582 7.67 -6.38 2.72
C ASP A 582 6.71 -6.75 1.56
N ILE A 583 6.70 -5.95 0.49
CA ILE A 583 5.87 -6.17 -0.71
C ILE A 583 6.15 -7.54 -1.34
N TYR A 584 7.42 -7.92 -1.51
CA TYR A 584 7.80 -9.20 -2.10
C TYR A 584 7.28 -10.39 -1.30
N THR A 585 7.49 -10.38 0.02
CA THR A 585 6.95 -11.39 0.93
C THR A 585 5.42 -11.41 0.89
N GLY A 586 4.80 -10.23 0.84
CA GLY A 586 3.36 -10.05 0.65
C GLY A 586 2.84 -10.73 -0.61
N GLN A 587 3.54 -10.57 -1.75
CA GLN A 587 3.18 -11.25 -3.00
C GLN A 587 3.24 -12.77 -2.83
N LYS A 588 4.32 -13.33 -2.27
CA LYS A 588 4.42 -14.80 -2.09
C LYS A 588 3.29 -15.35 -1.23
N LEU A 589 2.93 -14.64 -0.17
CA LEU A 589 1.85 -15.02 0.73
C LEU A 589 0.49 -15.01 0.03
N VAL A 590 0.07 -13.89 -0.55
CA VAL A 590 -1.26 -13.78 -1.18
C VAL A 590 -1.41 -14.61 -2.45
N GLN A 591 -0.30 -15.08 -3.03
CA GLN A 591 -0.30 -15.97 -4.19
C GLN A 591 -0.41 -17.45 -3.82
N GLY A 592 0.03 -17.87 -2.63
CA GLY A 592 0.19 -19.28 -2.28
C GLY A 592 -0.66 -19.82 -1.13
N VAL A 593 -1.33 -18.95 -0.36
CA VAL A 593 -2.18 -19.39 0.77
C VAL A 593 -3.52 -19.94 0.30
N ASP A 594 -4.08 -20.89 1.05
CA ASP A 594 -5.45 -21.38 0.80
C ASP A 594 -6.48 -20.43 1.41
N VAL A 595 -6.24 -20.03 2.66
CA VAL A 595 -7.12 -19.14 3.43
C VAL A 595 -6.35 -17.92 3.89
N TRP A 596 -6.92 -16.75 3.70
CA TRP A 596 -6.40 -15.50 4.22
C TRP A 596 -7.20 -15.07 5.46
N LEU A 597 -6.54 -15.04 6.61
CA LEU A 597 -7.17 -14.74 7.90
C LEU A 597 -7.08 -13.25 8.22
N ASN A 598 -8.20 -12.60 8.47
CA ASN A 598 -8.24 -11.26 9.07
C ASN A 598 -9.23 -11.23 10.25
N ASN A 599 -8.76 -10.88 11.43
CA ASN A 599 -9.59 -10.88 12.63
C ASN A 599 -9.47 -9.55 13.41
N PRO A 600 -9.60 -8.38 12.76
CA PRO A 600 -9.60 -7.12 13.47
C PRO A 600 -10.79 -7.02 14.43
N ARG A 601 -10.68 -6.23 15.50
CA ARG A 601 -11.82 -5.84 16.32
C ARG A 601 -12.68 -4.87 15.54
N ARG A 602 -13.99 -5.15 15.44
CA ARG A 602 -14.95 -4.26 14.80
C ARG A 602 -15.26 -3.04 15.68
N PRO A 603 -15.41 -1.81 15.14
CA PRO A 603 -15.21 -1.38 13.76
C PRO A 603 -13.84 -0.68 13.55
N LEU A 604 -12.74 -1.31 14.00
CA LEU A 604 -11.41 -0.69 14.05
C LEU A 604 -10.59 -0.92 12.78
N GLU A 605 -11.13 -1.64 11.79
CA GLU A 605 -10.54 -1.75 10.46
C GLU A 605 -11.29 -0.86 9.46
N ALA A 606 -10.63 0.20 8.98
CA ALA A 606 -11.24 1.11 8.01
C ALA A 606 -11.47 0.48 6.63
N SER A 607 -10.63 -0.45 6.20
CA SER A 607 -10.75 -1.14 4.92
C SER A 607 -10.05 -2.49 5.06
N GLY A 608 -8.96 -2.75 4.33
CA GLY A 608 -8.11 -3.92 4.54
C GLY A 608 -7.57 -4.50 3.25
N THR A 609 -6.69 -3.75 2.57
CA THR A 609 -6.15 -4.14 1.24
C THR A 609 -5.44 -5.48 1.22
N SER A 610 -4.98 -6.01 2.37
CA SER A 610 -4.39 -7.35 2.46
C SER A 610 -5.33 -8.46 2.00
N GLY A 611 -6.61 -8.42 2.42
CA GLY A 611 -7.59 -9.44 2.03
C GLY A 611 -8.11 -9.28 0.60
N GLN A 612 -8.07 -8.06 0.09
CA GLN A 612 -8.42 -7.73 -1.30
C GLN A 612 -7.47 -8.38 -2.32
N LYS A 613 -6.19 -8.57 -1.96
CA LYS A 613 -5.15 -9.16 -2.85
C LYS A 613 -5.33 -10.64 -3.12
N VAL A 614 -5.78 -11.40 -2.12
CA VAL A 614 -5.71 -12.87 -2.17
C VAL A 614 -6.67 -13.45 -3.23
N CYS A 615 -7.77 -12.74 -3.52
CA CYS A 615 -8.80 -13.23 -4.43
C CYS A 615 -8.26 -13.44 -5.85
N PHE A 616 -7.33 -12.60 -6.33
CA PHE A 616 -6.73 -12.71 -7.67
C PHE A 616 -5.96 -14.02 -7.88
N ASN A 617 -5.62 -14.75 -6.82
CA ASN A 617 -4.89 -16.01 -6.88
C ASN A 617 -5.73 -17.21 -6.44
N GLY A 618 -7.05 -17.04 -6.30
CA GLY A 618 -7.95 -18.11 -5.85
C GLY A 618 -7.89 -18.40 -4.36
N GLY A 619 -7.19 -17.59 -3.55
CA GLY A 619 -7.26 -17.70 -2.10
C GLY A 619 -8.61 -17.21 -1.57
N ILE A 620 -9.02 -17.77 -0.43
CA ILE A 620 -10.35 -17.54 0.15
C ILE A 620 -10.21 -16.78 1.45
N ASN A 621 -11.01 -15.75 1.68
CA ASN A 621 -10.94 -14.97 2.91
C ASN A 621 -11.76 -15.61 4.03
N CYS A 622 -11.19 -15.62 5.24
CA CYS A 622 -11.89 -15.87 6.49
C CYS A 622 -11.68 -14.63 7.36
N SER A 623 -12.74 -13.82 7.54
CA SER A 623 -12.59 -12.52 8.18
C SER A 623 -13.77 -12.12 9.05
N VAL A 624 -13.51 -11.32 10.08
CA VAL A 624 -14.57 -10.57 10.78
C VAL A 624 -15.24 -9.62 9.77
N LEU A 625 -16.55 -9.41 9.91
CA LEU A 625 -17.34 -8.45 9.13
C LEU A 625 -17.02 -7.01 9.57
N ASP A 626 -15.85 -6.54 9.15
CA ASP A 626 -15.36 -5.18 9.35
C ASP A 626 -14.64 -4.68 8.10
N GLY A 627 -14.55 -3.36 7.95
CA GLY A 627 -13.91 -2.69 6.82
C GLY A 627 -14.38 -3.23 5.47
N TRP A 628 -13.43 -3.71 4.67
CA TRP A 628 -13.67 -4.17 3.30
C TRP A 628 -14.53 -5.45 3.22
N TRP A 629 -14.54 -6.30 4.26
CA TRP A 629 -15.21 -7.59 4.17
C TRP A 629 -16.73 -7.49 4.26
N CYS A 630 -17.26 -6.41 4.85
CA CYS A 630 -18.69 -6.08 4.80
C CYS A 630 -19.21 -5.93 3.36
N GLU A 631 -18.38 -5.38 2.47
CA GLU A 631 -18.74 -5.16 1.06
C GLU A 631 -18.42 -6.40 0.19
N GLY A 632 -17.44 -7.20 0.60
CA GLY A 632 -16.93 -8.32 -0.17
C GLY A 632 -17.61 -9.66 0.13
N TYR A 633 -18.06 -9.89 1.37
CA TYR A 633 -18.64 -11.16 1.77
C TYR A 633 -20.04 -11.35 1.16
N GLN A 634 -20.26 -12.50 0.52
CA GLN A 634 -21.55 -12.88 -0.04
C GLN A 634 -21.98 -14.22 0.52
N THR A 635 -23.29 -14.39 0.73
CA THR A 635 -23.90 -15.64 1.16
C THR A 635 -24.69 -16.29 0.02
N GLY A 636 -24.74 -17.62 0.03
CA GLY A 636 -25.61 -18.40 -0.84
C GLY A 636 -27.06 -18.43 -0.32
N PRO A 637 -27.99 -19.03 -1.08
CA PRO A 637 -29.40 -19.18 -0.69
C PRO A 637 -29.62 -19.98 0.60
N ASP A 638 -28.63 -20.79 1.00
CA ASP A 638 -28.62 -21.58 2.24
C ASP A 638 -28.10 -20.79 3.45
N GLY A 639 -27.76 -19.51 3.27
CA GLY A 639 -27.21 -18.63 4.30
C GLY A 639 -25.72 -18.86 4.60
N LYS A 640 -25.05 -19.79 3.91
CA LYS A 640 -23.61 -20.04 4.06
C LYS A 640 -22.80 -19.11 3.18
N GLY A 641 -21.53 -18.91 3.52
CA GLY A 641 -20.62 -18.12 2.71
C GLY A 641 -20.45 -18.70 1.31
N LEU A 642 -20.69 -17.87 0.28
CA LEU A 642 -20.51 -18.23 -1.13
C LEU A 642 -19.03 -18.11 -1.55
N ASN A 643 -18.34 -17.09 -1.02
CA ASN A 643 -17.02 -16.65 -1.49
C ASN A 643 -15.98 -16.53 -0.36
N GLY A 644 -16.28 -17.08 0.82
CA GLY A 644 -15.41 -17.07 1.99
C GLY A 644 -16.19 -17.28 3.28
N TRP A 645 -15.63 -16.86 4.41
CA TRP A 645 -16.23 -17.04 5.73
C TRP A 645 -16.23 -15.75 6.55
N ALA A 646 -17.28 -15.57 7.34
CA ALA A 646 -17.44 -14.48 8.30
C ALA A 646 -17.19 -14.98 9.73
N ILE A 647 -16.25 -14.36 10.45
CA ILE A 647 -15.97 -14.66 11.86
C ILE A 647 -16.90 -13.82 12.74
N GLY A 648 -17.65 -14.48 13.62
CA GLY A 648 -18.62 -13.85 14.50
C GLY A 648 -19.88 -13.39 13.75
N GLU A 649 -20.74 -12.69 14.48
CA GLU A 649 -21.94 -12.05 13.93
C GLU A 649 -21.63 -10.59 13.51
N ASP A 650 -22.54 -9.97 12.75
CA ASP A 650 -22.49 -8.53 12.44
C ASP A 650 -22.89 -7.65 13.65
N ALA A 651 -22.25 -7.89 14.79
CA ALA A 651 -22.50 -7.24 16.06
C ALA A 651 -21.18 -6.77 16.69
N HIS A 652 -21.26 -5.77 17.57
CA HIS A 652 -20.13 -5.37 18.40
C HIS A 652 -20.60 -5.24 19.85
N THR A 653 -19.79 -5.73 20.79
CA THR A 653 -19.97 -5.48 22.23
C THR A 653 -19.00 -4.40 22.71
N SER A 654 -19.37 -3.67 23.76
CA SER A 654 -18.46 -2.74 24.45
C SER A 654 -17.35 -3.46 25.23
N ASP A 655 -17.54 -4.75 25.54
CA ASP A 655 -16.56 -5.58 26.24
C ASP A 655 -15.66 -6.33 25.24
N GLN A 656 -14.42 -5.84 25.12
CA GLN A 656 -13.43 -6.39 24.19
C GLN A 656 -13.06 -7.85 24.50
N GLU A 657 -13.03 -8.24 25.77
CA GLU A 657 -12.63 -9.59 26.16
C GLU A 657 -13.72 -10.62 25.85
N VAL A 658 -14.98 -10.20 25.96
CA VAL A 658 -16.15 -10.96 25.52
C VAL A 658 -16.17 -11.09 23.99
N GLN A 659 -15.93 -9.99 23.26
CA GLN A 659 -15.84 -10.04 21.79
C GLN A 659 -14.74 -11.02 21.34
N ASP A 660 -13.55 -10.92 21.93
CA ASP A 660 -12.42 -11.78 21.59
C ASP A 660 -12.73 -13.26 21.87
N ARG A 661 -13.49 -13.57 22.92
CA ARG A 661 -13.93 -14.95 23.20
C ARG A 661 -14.94 -15.45 22.16
N ILE A 662 -15.92 -14.62 21.79
CA ILE A 662 -16.95 -14.96 20.79
C ILE A 662 -16.29 -15.20 19.43
N ASP A 663 -15.45 -14.26 18.99
CA ASP A 663 -14.77 -14.35 17.69
C ASP A 663 -13.81 -15.55 17.65
N SER A 664 -13.10 -15.82 18.75
CA SER A 664 -12.24 -17.00 18.86
C SER A 664 -13.06 -18.29 18.74
N GLN A 665 -14.18 -18.42 19.47
CA GLN A 665 -15.07 -19.59 19.38
C GLN A 665 -15.63 -19.78 17.97
N SER A 666 -16.10 -18.71 17.33
CA SER A 666 -16.60 -18.73 15.96
C SER A 666 -15.51 -19.15 14.96
N LEU A 667 -14.30 -18.59 15.06
CA LEU A 667 -13.17 -18.98 14.20
C LEU A 667 -12.86 -20.47 14.32
N TYR A 668 -12.82 -21.01 15.54
CA TYR A 668 -12.59 -22.45 15.71
C TYR A 668 -13.71 -23.31 15.17
N GLN A 669 -14.97 -22.90 15.34
CA GLN A 669 -16.12 -23.61 14.78
C GLN A 669 -16.03 -23.66 13.25
N LEU A 670 -15.74 -22.52 12.60
CA LEU A 670 -15.53 -22.46 11.15
C LEU A 670 -14.40 -23.39 10.70
N LEU A 671 -13.28 -23.42 11.42
CA LEU A 671 -12.17 -24.31 11.10
C LEU A 671 -12.59 -25.78 11.21
N GLU A 672 -13.22 -26.18 12.30
CA GLU A 672 -13.55 -27.58 12.60
C GLU A 672 -14.71 -28.13 11.74
N GLU A 673 -15.74 -27.31 11.49
CA GLU A 673 -17.00 -27.75 10.87
C GLU A 673 -17.09 -27.45 9.37
N GLU A 674 -16.38 -26.43 8.88
CA GLU A 674 -16.53 -25.95 7.50
C GLU A 674 -15.21 -25.96 6.72
N ILE A 675 -14.22 -25.15 7.12
CA ILE A 675 -13.01 -24.88 6.35
C ILE A 675 -12.16 -26.15 6.17
N VAL A 676 -11.80 -26.82 7.28
CA VAL A 676 -10.96 -28.02 7.23
C VAL A 676 -11.68 -29.17 6.53
N PRO A 677 -12.94 -29.52 6.86
CA PRO A 677 -13.67 -30.53 6.12
C PRO A 677 -13.78 -30.25 4.62
N LEU A 678 -14.03 -29.00 4.21
CA LEU A 678 -14.19 -28.64 2.79
C LEU A 678 -12.89 -28.81 1.99
N TYR A 679 -11.74 -28.45 2.55
CA TYR A 679 -10.44 -28.58 1.87
C TYR A 679 -10.03 -30.04 1.65
N TYR A 680 -10.35 -30.91 2.62
CA TYR A 680 -10.00 -32.34 2.57
C TYR A 680 -11.07 -33.22 1.92
N ASP A 681 -12.24 -32.66 1.58
CA ASP A 681 -13.25 -33.33 0.77
C ASP A 681 -12.81 -33.36 -0.70
N ARG A 682 -12.19 -34.47 -1.09
CA ARG A 682 -11.57 -34.67 -2.40
C ARG A 682 -12.23 -35.83 -3.13
N ASP A 683 -12.38 -35.68 -4.44
CA ASP A 683 -12.88 -36.76 -5.30
C ASP A 683 -11.85 -37.89 -5.49
N ALA A 684 -12.19 -38.91 -6.28
CA ALA A 684 -11.32 -40.05 -6.57
C ALA A 684 -10.00 -39.67 -7.27
N HIS A 685 -9.90 -38.46 -7.83
CA HIS A 685 -8.69 -37.92 -8.46
C HIS A 685 -7.92 -36.98 -7.52
N GLY A 686 -8.35 -36.82 -6.27
CA GLY A 686 -7.71 -35.96 -5.28
C GLY A 686 -8.04 -34.47 -5.42
N ILE A 687 -9.09 -34.12 -6.18
CA ILE A 687 -9.49 -32.74 -6.49
C ILE A 687 -10.62 -32.28 -5.55
N PRO A 688 -10.46 -31.14 -4.83
CA PRO A 688 -11.50 -30.64 -3.92
C PRO A 688 -12.51 -29.75 -4.67
N ARG A 689 -13.46 -30.37 -5.36
CA ARG A 689 -14.42 -29.67 -6.25
C ARG A 689 -15.17 -28.52 -5.57
N ARG A 690 -15.69 -28.76 -4.36
CA ARG A 690 -16.45 -27.73 -3.62
C ARG A 690 -15.56 -26.58 -3.15
N TRP A 691 -14.31 -26.86 -2.79
CA TRP A 691 -13.33 -25.83 -2.48
C TRP A 691 -13.06 -24.95 -3.71
N ILE A 692 -12.83 -25.57 -4.87
CA ILE A 692 -12.54 -24.87 -6.13
C ILE A 692 -13.74 -24.01 -6.57
N GLN A 693 -14.97 -24.46 -6.36
CA GLN A 693 -16.16 -23.63 -6.58
C GLN A 693 -16.12 -22.34 -5.75
N MET A 694 -15.73 -22.42 -4.48
CA MET A 694 -15.57 -21.24 -3.62
C MET A 694 -14.36 -20.37 -4.05
N MET A 695 -13.27 -20.97 -4.52
CA MET A 695 -12.14 -20.23 -5.12
C MET A 695 -12.61 -19.40 -6.33
N LYS A 696 -13.35 -20.02 -7.24
CA LYS A 696 -13.94 -19.36 -8.42
C LYS A 696 -14.91 -18.26 -8.00
N ALA A 697 -15.77 -18.50 -7.02
CA ALA A 697 -16.67 -17.47 -6.48
C ALA A 697 -15.90 -16.29 -5.88
N SER A 698 -14.86 -16.53 -5.08
CA SER A 698 -13.96 -15.51 -4.54
C SER A 698 -13.37 -14.63 -5.63
N ILE A 699 -12.82 -15.23 -6.70
CA ILE A 699 -12.29 -14.47 -7.85
C ILE A 699 -13.42 -13.64 -8.49
N LYS A 700 -14.54 -14.26 -8.86
CA LYS A 700 -15.64 -13.62 -9.60
C LYS A 700 -16.23 -12.41 -8.88
N THR A 701 -16.45 -12.52 -7.57
CA THR A 701 -17.13 -11.46 -6.81
C THR A 701 -16.16 -10.37 -6.38
N ASN A 702 -14.93 -10.73 -6.00
CA ASN A 702 -14.02 -9.80 -5.33
C ASN A 702 -13.02 -9.14 -6.28
N ALA A 703 -12.59 -9.79 -7.36
CA ALA A 703 -11.66 -9.20 -8.32
C ALA A 703 -12.19 -7.93 -9.03
N PRO A 704 -13.44 -7.90 -9.57
CA PRO A 704 -13.98 -6.67 -10.16
C PRO A 704 -14.28 -5.58 -9.13
N LEU A 705 -14.53 -5.96 -7.87
CA LEU A 705 -14.84 -5.02 -6.80
C LEU A 705 -13.56 -4.39 -6.24
N PHE A 706 -12.57 -5.18 -5.83
CA PHE A 706 -11.40 -4.72 -5.09
C PHE A 706 -10.15 -4.52 -5.96
N ASN A 707 -10.31 -3.88 -7.13
CA ASN A 707 -9.19 -3.41 -7.93
C ASN A 707 -9.06 -1.88 -7.90
N THR A 708 -7.84 -1.37 -8.00
CA THR A 708 -7.60 0.08 -7.99
C THR A 708 -8.05 0.78 -9.26
N ASP A 709 -8.21 0.11 -10.40
CA ASP A 709 -8.73 0.76 -11.62
C ASP A 709 -10.17 1.25 -11.41
N ARG A 710 -11.01 0.42 -10.78
CA ARG A 710 -12.35 0.79 -10.33
C ARG A 710 -12.27 1.95 -9.35
N MET A 711 -11.42 1.85 -8.34
CA MET A 711 -11.25 2.90 -7.32
C MET A 711 -10.86 4.25 -7.94
N ILE A 712 -9.91 4.27 -8.88
CA ILE A 712 -9.49 5.49 -9.60
C ILE A 712 -10.64 6.02 -10.47
N SER A 713 -11.38 5.13 -11.14
CA SER A 713 -12.58 5.52 -11.89
C SER A 713 -13.62 6.20 -10.99
N ASP A 714 -13.83 5.68 -9.77
CA ASP A 714 -14.70 6.29 -8.76
C ASP A 714 -14.16 7.66 -8.32
N TYR A 715 -12.85 7.80 -8.05
CA TYR A 715 -12.27 9.11 -7.74
C TYR A 715 -12.45 10.11 -8.89
N VAL A 716 -12.19 9.71 -10.13
CA VAL A 716 -12.33 10.60 -11.29
C VAL A 716 -13.78 11.06 -11.44
N SER A 717 -14.74 10.15 -11.37
CA SER A 717 -16.16 10.44 -11.62
C SER A 717 -16.89 11.11 -10.44
N GLN A 718 -16.48 10.84 -9.20
CA GLN A 718 -17.18 11.31 -8.00
C GLN A 718 -16.48 12.47 -7.29
N VAL A 719 -15.15 12.58 -7.42
CA VAL A 719 -14.33 13.50 -6.61
C VAL A 719 -13.58 14.50 -7.48
N TYR A 720 -12.78 14.05 -8.45
CA TYR A 720 -11.92 14.94 -9.24
C TYR A 720 -12.71 15.72 -10.28
N VAL A 721 -13.68 15.08 -10.94
CA VAL A 721 -14.47 15.65 -12.03
C VAL A 721 -15.94 15.25 -11.86
N PRO A 722 -16.62 15.73 -10.81
CA PRO A 722 -17.97 15.28 -10.47
C PRO A 722 -19.03 15.57 -11.56
N GLU A 723 -18.76 16.50 -12.49
CA GLU A 723 -19.68 16.85 -13.56
C GLU A 723 -19.96 15.68 -14.52
N ILE A 724 -19.05 14.71 -14.64
CA ILE A 724 -19.18 13.57 -15.55
C ILE A 724 -19.88 12.34 -14.95
N ALA A 725 -20.32 12.42 -13.69
CA ALA A 725 -21.01 11.32 -12.99
C ALA A 725 -22.31 10.84 -13.70
N THR A 726 -22.85 11.63 -14.63
CA THR A 726 -24.00 11.25 -15.47
C THR A 726 -23.64 10.39 -16.68
N SER A 727 -22.37 10.38 -17.10
CA SER A 727 -21.87 9.62 -18.27
C SER A 727 -21.09 8.36 -17.89
N VAL A 728 -20.50 8.36 -16.69
CA VAL A 728 -19.87 7.19 -16.06
C VAL A 728 -20.67 6.88 -14.82
N ALA A 729 -21.57 5.90 -14.90
CA ALA A 729 -22.28 5.45 -13.71
C ALA A 729 -21.23 4.96 -12.70
N PRO A 730 -21.20 5.48 -11.45
CA PRO A 730 -20.29 4.96 -10.45
C PRO A 730 -20.51 3.45 -10.35
N ILE A 731 -19.42 2.68 -10.33
CA ILE A 731 -19.48 1.23 -10.11
C ILE A 731 -19.71 1.08 -8.61
N LEU A 732 -20.90 1.48 -8.18
CA LEU A 732 -21.36 1.29 -6.83
C LEU A 732 -21.30 -0.21 -6.58
N ALA A 733 -20.70 -0.58 -5.45
CA ALA A 733 -20.86 -1.89 -4.85
C ALA A 733 -22.34 -2.06 -4.48
N LYS A 734 -23.22 -2.21 -5.47
CA LYS A 734 -24.58 -2.66 -5.22
C LYS A 734 -24.43 -4.12 -4.87
N VAL A 735 -24.40 -4.37 -3.57
CA VAL A 735 -24.73 -5.67 -2.99
C VAL A 735 -26.08 -6.05 -3.60
N MET A 736 -26.07 -6.95 -4.58
CA MET A 736 -27.29 -7.62 -4.98
C MET A 736 -27.67 -8.52 -3.80
N VAL A 737 -28.68 -8.07 -3.05
CA VAL A 737 -29.36 -8.87 -2.02
C VAL A 737 -29.99 -10.10 -2.66
#